data_AF-A0A0D0KQQ6-F1
#
_entry.id   AF-A0A0D0KQQ6-F1
#
_cell.length_a   1.000
_cell.length_b   1.000
_cell.length_c   1.000
_cell.angle_alpha   90.00
_cell.angle_beta   90.00
_cell.angle_gamma   90.00
#
_symmetry.space_group_name_H-M   'P 1'
#
loop_
_entity.id
_entity.type
_entity.pdbx_description
1 polymer ?
#
loop_
_entity_poly.entity_id
_entity_poly.type
_entity_poly.pdbx_seq_one_letter_code
_entity_poly.pdbx_strand_id
1 'polypeptide(L)'
;MTKLKVDGKEIEVPDHFTLLQACEEAGAEVPRFCFHERLSVAGNCRMCLIEVKGGPPKPAASCAMGVRDIRGGPNGELPEVFTNTPMVKKAREGVMEFLLINHPLDCPICDQGGECDLQDQAMAFGIPGSRYSENKRAVEDKYIGPLVKTVMNRCIHCTRCVRFTTEVAGISELGLIGRGEDAEITTYLEQAMTSELQGNVVDLCPVGALTSKPFAFTARPWELGKTETIDVMDALGSAIRVDTRGREVMRVMPRVNEAINEEWISDKSRFIWDGLKTQRLDKPYVRKGGRLQPATWGEAFGAIKAAMASTSGEKIGAIAGDLSTVEEMFALKSLLASLGSTNVDCRQDGAALDPSLGRASYLFNATIEGIENADALLIIGSNPRFEGAVLNARIRKRWRRGGFPIGVIGEAGELRYDYEYLGSGTDTLSDLVSGGHSFIEKLKAAKNPLIIVGQGALSREDGAAVLGAAAKLAVSVGAVSAEWNGFSVLHTAAARVGGLDIGFVPADKSANAASIVASSEVLFLLGADEIDLSAKAAKLTVYIGSHGDAGAMAADVILPGAAYTEKSGIWVNTEGRVQMGNRAGFAPGEAREDWAILRALSDVLGKKLPFDSLSVLRAQLYIAHPHFADADEIAVANGADLEALAAKAGTLSKAGFASPVKDFYLTNPIARASAVMAECSALARNNFKAAAE
;
A
#
# COMPACT_ATOMS: atom_id res chain seq x y z
N MET A 1 23.34 -21.97 12.83
CA MET A 1 22.66 -23.07 12.12
C MET A 1 22.71 -24.31 12.98
N THR A 2 21.62 -25.06 13.04
CA THR A 2 21.44 -26.27 13.86
C THR A 2 20.91 -27.39 12.97
N LYS A 3 21.46 -28.60 13.11
CA LYS A 3 21.03 -29.78 12.37
C LYS A 3 19.99 -30.58 13.14
N LEU A 4 18.94 -31.01 12.46
CA LEU A 4 17.90 -31.90 13.00
C LEU A 4 17.34 -32.81 11.90
N LYS A 5 16.59 -33.83 12.30
CA LYS A 5 15.83 -34.72 11.42
C LYS A 5 14.34 -34.40 11.49
N VAL A 6 13.69 -34.24 10.34
CA VAL A 6 12.23 -34.17 10.22
C VAL A 6 11.78 -35.34 9.36
N ASP A 7 11.00 -36.26 9.94
CA ASP A 7 10.54 -37.48 9.26
C ASP A 7 11.69 -38.28 8.60
N GLY A 8 12.84 -38.32 9.28
CA GLY A 8 14.06 -38.98 8.81
C GLY A 8 14.94 -38.16 7.85
N LYS A 9 14.46 -37.02 7.34
CA LYS A 9 15.23 -36.10 6.48
C LYS A 9 16.09 -35.17 7.33
N GLU A 10 17.40 -35.19 7.11
CA GLU A 10 18.33 -34.24 7.75
C GLU A 10 18.22 -32.87 7.10
N ILE A 11 18.06 -31.83 7.93
CA ILE A 11 18.01 -30.43 7.52
C ILE A 11 18.92 -29.59 8.42
N GLU A 12 19.27 -28.40 7.94
CA GLU A 12 20.05 -27.42 8.67
C GLU A 12 19.34 -26.07 8.62
N VAL A 13 18.92 -25.57 9.79
CA VAL A 13 18.10 -24.35 9.91
C VAL A 13 18.67 -23.41 10.97
N PRO A 14 18.27 -22.13 11.01
CA PRO A 14 18.61 -21.25 12.12
C PRO A 14 18.11 -21.80 13.47
N ASP A 15 18.86 -21.57 14.54
CA ASP A 15 18.56 -22.07 15.89
C ASP A 15 17.33 -21.40 16.53
N HIS A 16 17.00 -20.20 16.07
CA HIS A 16 15.82 -19.44 16.49
C HIS A 16 14.53 -19.85 15.78
N PHE A 17 14.58 -20.77 14.81
CA PHE A 17 13.36 -21.30 14.18
C PHE A 17 12.50 -22.06 15.19
N THR A 18 11.19 -21.98 14.99
CA THR A 18 10.24 -22.91 15.59
C THR A 18 10.35 -24.29 14.92
N LEU A 19 9.87 -25.34 15.58
CA LEU A 19 9.82 -26.66 14.94
C LEU A 19 8.87 -26.66 13.73
N LEU A 20 7.85 -25.80 13.71
CA LEU A 20 6.96 -25.63 12.57
C LEU A 20 7.73 -25.14 11.33
N GLN A 21 8.51 -24.08 11.47
CA GLN A 21 9.35 -23.53 10.39
C GLN A 21 10.41 -24.54 9.93
N ALA A 22 11.01 -25.28 10.88
CA ALA A 22 11.94 -26.35 10.53
C ALA A 22 11.25 -27.48 9.74
N CYS A 23 10.00 -27.82 10.07
CA CYS A 23 9.23 -28.79 9.28
C CYS A 23 8.91 -28.26 7.87
N GLU A 24 8.56 -26.98 7.73
CA GLU A 24 8.32 -26.34 6.43
C GLU A 24 9.58 -26.36 5.55
N GLU A 25 10.75 -26.07 6.11
CA GLU A 25 12.05 -26.18 5.40
C GLU A 25 12.34 -27.64 4.96
N ALA A 26 11.91 -28.63 5.75
CA ALA A 26 11.97 -30.03 5.34
C ALA A 26 11.00 -30.39 4.22
N GLY A 27 10.02 -29.54 3.91
CA GLY A 27 8.92 -29.79 2.99
C GLY A 27 7.73 -30.51 3.63
N ALA A 28 7.66 -30.57 4.96
CA ALA A 28 6.55 -31.18 5.69
C ALA A 28 5.45 -30.14 5.95
N GLU A 29 4.22 -30.47 5.56
CA GLU A 29 3.05 -29.62 5.78
C GLU A 29 2.47 -29.86 7.18
N VAL A 30 2.59 -28.86 8.06
CA VAL A 30 2.07 -28.91 9.43
C VAL A 30 0.82 -28.01 9.53
N PRO A 31 -0.37 -28.56 9.87
CA PRO A 31 -1.60 -27.78 9.89
C PRO A 31 -1.61 -26.75 11.01
N ARG A 32 -2.18 -25.58 10.72
CA ARG A 32 -2.15 -24.39 11.59
C ARG A 32 -3.42 -23.57 11.48
N PHE A 33 -3.88 -23.06 12.63
CA PHE A 33 -4.98 -22.08 12.70
C PHE A 33 -4.61 -20.79 13.41
N CYS A 34 -3.86 -20.87 14.51
CA CYS A 34 -3.47 -19.66 15.27
C CYS A 34 -2.10 -19.12 14.85
N PHE A 35 -1.19 -19.97 14.38
CA PHE A 35 0.13 -19.52 13.95
C PHE A 35 0.01 -18.69 12.67
N HIS A 36 0.80 -17.64 12.58
CA HIS A 36 0.93 -16.77 11.42
C HIS A 36 2.33 -16.19 11.48
N GLU A 37 3.10 -16.19 10.38
CA GLU A 37 4.53 -15.84 10.41
C GLU A 37 4.80 -14.43 10.96
N ARG A 38 3.83 -13.53 10.76
CA ARG A 38 3.92 -12.09 11.14
C ARG A 38 3.26 -11.70 12.46
N LEU A 39 2.72 -12.66 13.22
CA LEU A 39 2.09 -12.39 14.52
C LEU A 39 2.83 -13.12 15.63
N SER A 40 2.72 -12.64 16.87
CA SER A 40 3.27 -13.35 18.02
C SER A 40 2.72 -14.78 18.12
N VAL A 41 3.53 -15.71 18.63
CA VAL A 41 3.10 -17.11 18.81
C VAL A 41 2.06 -17.20 19.94
N ALA A 42 0.91 -17.83 19.65
CA ALA A 42 -0.17 -18.01 20.63
C ALA A 42 -0.25 -19.44 21.19
N GLY A 43 -0.37 -20.44 20.32
CA GLY A 43 -0.49 -21.86 20.72
C GLY A 43 -1.85 -22.27 21.31
N ASN A 44 -2.93 -21.51 21.07
CA ASN A 44 -4.27 -21.83 21.59
C ASN A 44 -5.02 -22.91 20.79
N CYS A 45 -4.79 -23.05 19.48
CA CYS A 45 -5.55 -24.00 18.63
C CYS A 45 -5.09 -25.46 18.72
N ARG A 46 -3.81 -25.72 19.07
CA ARG A 46 -3.19 -27.05 19.12
C ARG A 46 -3.26 -27.91 17.84
N MET A 47 -3.56 -27.34 16.66
CA MET A 47 -3.60 -28.13 15.42
C MET A 47 -2.21 -28.59 14.94
N CYS A 48 -1.18 -27.80 15.27
CA CYS A 48 0.21 -28.04 14.85
C CYS A 48 0.97 -29.08 15.70
N LEU A 49 0.26 -29.96 16.41
CA LEU A 49 0.90 -30.96 17.26
C LEU A 49 1.76 -31.93 16.43
N ILE A 50 2.97 -32.18 16.90
CA ILE A 50 3.99 -33.08 16.33
C ILE A 50 4.60 -33.95 17.43
N GLU A 51 5.29 -35.02 17.04
CA GLU A 51 6.02 -35.88 17.97
C GLU A 51 7.51 -35.54 17.93
N VAL A 52 8.15 -35.48 19.09
CA VAL A 52 9.60 -35.22 19.21
C VAL A 52 10.24 -36.42 19.87
N LYS A 53 11.25 -37.00 19.24
CA LYS A 53 11.95 -38.18 19.76
C LYS A 53 12.63 -37.85 21.10
N GLY A 54 12.37 -38.67 22.11
CA GLY A 54 12.86 -38.42 23.48
C GLY A 54 12.23 -37.20 24.17
N GLY A 55 11.22 -36.58 23.55
CA GLY A 55 10.43 -35.52 24.14
C GLY A 55 9.46 -36.02 25.22
N PRO A 56 8.65 -35.11 25.80
CA PRO A 56 7.60 -35.47 26.73
C PRO A 56 6.67 -36.56 26.14
N PRO A 57 5.99 -37.38 26.97
CA PRO A 57 5.07 -38.43 26.49
C PRO A 57 3.78 -37.89 25.85
N LYS A 58 3.77 -36.62 25.45
CA LYS A 58 2.65 -35.91 24.83
C LYS A 58 3.14 -35.18 23.57
N PRO A 59 2.29 -35.04 22.52
CA PRO A 59 2.64 -34.25 21.36
C PRO A 59 3.00 -32.80 21.72
N ALA A 60 3.98 -32.24 21.01
CA ALA A 60 4.46 -30.87 21.21
C ALA A 60 3.83 -29.91 20.19
N ALA A 61 3.53 -28.68 20.61
CA ALA A 61 3.05 -27.65 19.69
C ALA A 61 4.24 -27.08 18.89
N SER A 62 4.34 -27.46 17.62
CA SER A 62 5.46 -27.09 16.74
C SER A 62 5.62 -25.58 16.57
N CYS A 63 4.54 -24.81 16.66
CA CYS A 63 4.57 -23.35 16.48
C CYS A 63 5.23 -22.59 17.64
N ALA A 64 5.39 -23.22 18.81
CA ALA A 64 5.92 -22.58 20.02
C ALA A 64 7.23 -23.20 20.50
N MET A 65 7.42 -24.51 20.27
CA MET A 65 8.67 -25.16 20.60
C MET A 65 9.74 -24.76 19.57
N GLY A 66 10.90 -24.31 20.04
CA GLY A 66 12.03 -23.93 19.20
C GLY A 66 12.95 -25.09 18.87
N VAL A 67 13.72 -24.97 17.79
CA VAL A 67 14.80 -25.91 17.44
C VAL A 67 15.83 -26.01 18.57
N ARG A 68 16.13 -24.90 19.24
CA ARG A 68 17.01 -24.87 20.42
C ARG A 68 16.48 -25.62 21.66
N ASP A 69 15.18 -25.90 21.72
CA ASP A 69 14.54 -26.52 22.89
C ASP A 69 14.64 -28.06 22.85
N ILE A 70 14.90 -28.64 21.68
CA ILE A 70 15.00 -30.09 21.50
C ILE A 70 16.45 -30.57 21.57
N ARG A 71 16.65 -31.74 22.18
CA ARG A 71 17.97 -32.34 22.37
C ARG A 71 18.15 -33.57 21.49
N GLY A 72 19.39 -33.83 21.12
CA GLY A 72 19.78 -35.04 20.43
C GLY A 72 19.71 -36.29 21.32
N GLY A 73 19.96 -37.44 20.71
CA GLY A 73 20.03 -38.71 21.44
C GLY A 73 21.25 -38.78 22.38
N PRO A 74 21.24 -39.70 23.36
CA PRO A 74 22.30 -39.83 24.37
C PRO A 74 23.68 -40.15 23.79
N ASN A 75 23.73 -40.64 22.54
CA ASN A 75 24.97 -41.01 21.84
C ASN A 75 25.40 -39.98 20.77
N GLY A 76 24.90 -38.74 20.85
CA GLY A 76 25.23 -37.68 19.88
C GLY A 76 24.40 -37.72 18.59
N GLU A 77 23.27 -38.43 18.58
CA GLU A 77 22.33 -38.45 17.47
C GLU A 77 21.66 -37.07 17.31
N LEU A 78 21.32 -36.70 16.07
CA LEU A 78 20.59 -35.46 15.81
C LEU A 78 19.22 -35.46 16.49
N PRO A 79 18.72 -34.29 16.95
CA PRO A 79 17.31 -34.15 17.35
C PRO A 79 16.39 -34.59 16.22
N GLU A 80 15.30 -35.28 16.55
CA GLU A 80 14.40 -35.88 15.55
C GLU A 80 12.94 -35.56 15.86
N VAL A 81 12.22 -35.11 14.82
CA VAL A 81 10.82 -34.69 14.84
C VAL A 81 10.05 -35.55 13.85
N PHE A 82 8.84 -35.93 14.22
CA PHE A 82 7.93 -36.68 13.36
C PHE A 82 6.59 -35.94 13.20
N THR A 83 6.13 -35.84 11.95
CA THR A 83 4.90 -35.12 11.59
C THR A 83 3.76 -36.05 11.16
N ASN A 84 4.02 -37.35 11.03
CA ASN A 84 3.12 -38.33 10.41
C ASN A 84 2.88 -39.61 11.22
N THR A 85 3.31 -39.67 12.50
CA THR A 85 3.10 -40.86 13.34
C THR A 85 1.63 -41.07 13.69
N PRO A 86 1.23 -42.28 14.10
CA PRO A 86 -0.14 -42.52 14.58
C PRO A 86 -0.56 -41.59 15.73
N MET A 87 0.37 -41.21 16.60
CA MET A 87 0.13 -40.26 17.69
C MET A 87 -0.21 -38.87 17.14
N VAL A 88 0.58 -38.36 16.19
CA VAL A 88 0.35 -37.06 15.57
C VAL A 88 -0.96 -37.03 14.80
N LYS A 89 -1.23 -38.06 14.00
CA LYS A 89 -2.50 -38.20 13.28
C LYS A 89 -3.68 -38.16 14.26
N LYS A 90 -3.62 -38.93 15.35
CA LYS A 90 -4.69 -38.99 16.34
C LYS A 90 -4.89 -37.66 17.07
N ALA A 91 -3.80 -36.94 17.35
CA ALA A 91 -3.86 -35.62 17.97
C ALA A 91 -4.55 -34.59 17.05
N ARG A 92 -4.19 -34.57 15.76
CA ARG A 92 -4.80 -33.68 14.76
C ARG A 92 -6.28 -33.98 14.54
N GLU A 93 -6.65 -35.26 14.40
CA GLU A 93 -8.03 -35.71 14.33
C GLU A 93 -8.86 -35.23 15.55
N GLY A 94 -8.31 -35.41 16.77
CA GLY A 94 -8.99 -35.00 17.99
C GLY A 94 -9.15 -33.48 18.12
N VAL A 95 -8.12 -32.72 17.78
CA VAL A 95 -8.18 -31.24 17.78
C VAL A 95 -9.19 -30.75 16.75
N MET A 96 -9.18 -31.30 15.53
CA MET A 96 -10.13 -30.95 14.49
C MET A 96 -11.56 -31.23 14.92
N GLU A 97 -11.81 -32.35 15.57
CA GLU A 97 -13.12 -32.65 16.14
C GLU A 97 -13.55 -31.60 17.17
N PHE A 98 -12.69 -31.20 18.12
CA PHE A 98 -13.00 -30.13 19.08
C PHE A 98 -13.32 -28.79 18.40
N LEU A 99 -12.61 -28.45 17.34
CA LEU A 99 -12.89 -27.23 16.57
C LEU A 99 -14.26 -27.29 15.89
N LEU A 100 -14.68 -28.45 15.41
CA LEU A 100 -15.95 -28.65 14.70
C LEU A 100 -17.16 -28.89 15.61
N ILE A 101 -16.95 -29.29 16.88
CA ILE A 101 -18.02 -29.57 17.85
C ILE A 101 -19.00 -28.39 17.94
N ASN A 102 -18.48 -27.18 18.14
CA ASN A 102 -19.28 -25.96 18.29
C ASN A 102 -19.31 -25.08 17.03
N HIS A 103 -18.70 -25.52 15.92
CA HIS A 103 -18.75 -24.79 14.65
C HIS A 103 -20.09 -25.04 13.93
N PRO A 104 -20.75 -24.00 13.39
CA PRO A 104 -22.04 -24.11 12.72
C PRO A 104 -21.90 -24.76 11.33
N LEU A 105 -22.99 -25.36 10.84
CA LEU A 105 -23.06 -25.99 9.51
C LEU A 105 -23.33 -24.96 8.41
N ASP A 106 -22.55 -23.88 8.44
CA ASP A 106 -22.78 -22.69 7.62
C ASP A 106 -22.06 -22.72 6.26
N CYS A 107 -21.29 -23.78 5.96
CA CYS A 107 -20.43 -23.83 4.77
C CYS A 107 -21.12 -23.36 3.46
N PRO A 108 -22.40 -23.69 3.17
CA PRO A 108 -23.07 -23.19 1.96
C PRO A 108 -23.28 -21.66 1.94
N ILE A 109 -23.59 -21.07 3.10
CA ILE A 109 -23.87 -19.63 3.27
C ILE A 109 -22.64 -18.85 3.75
N CYS A 110 -21.49 -19.51 3.91
CA CYS A 110 -20.25 -18.90 4.35
C CYS A 110 -19.49 -18.34 3.15
N ASP A 111 -19.08 -17.08 3.19
CA ASP A 111 -18.30 -16.46 2.11
C ASP A 111 -16.90 -17.07 1.97
N GLN A 112 -16.34 -17.62 3.05
CA GLN A 112 -15.06 -18.31 3.04
C GLN A 112 -15.14 -19.72 2.44
N GLY A 113 -16.33 -20.24 2.15
CA GLY A 113 -16.50 -21.58 1.59
C GLY A 113 -15.70 -21.74 0.29
N GLY A 114 -14.80 -22.72 0.23
CA GLY A 114 -13.87 -22.94 -0.88
C GLY A 114 -12.49 -22.27 -0.76
N GLU A 115 -12.27 -21.46 0.28
CA GLU A 115 -10.96 -20.89 0.65
C GLU A 115 -10.79 -20.83 2.19
N CYS A 116 -11.37 -21.82 2.88
CA CYS A 116 -11.42 -21.88 4.33
C CYS A 116 -10.41 -22.90 4.85
N ASP A 117 -9.40 -22.44 5.62
CA ASP A 117 -8.42 -23.32 6.26
C ASP A 117 -9.10 -24.43 7.05
N LEU A 118 -10.21 -24.13 7.75
CA LEU A 118 -10.92 -25.13 8.56
C LEU A 118 -11.56 -26.21 7.67
N GLN A 119 -12.11 -25.83 6.52
CA GLN A 119 -12.69 -26.78 5.58
C GLN A 119 -11.60 -27.70 5.00
N ASP A 120 -10.52 -27.10 4.52
CA ASP A 120 -9.44 -27.83 3.82
C ASP A 120 -8.67 -28.73 4.79
N GLN A 121 -8.33 -28.21 5.97
CA GLN A 121 -7.63 -29.00 6.99
C GLN A 121 -8.55 -30.05 7.64
N ALA A 122 -9.87 -29.84 7.74
CA ALA A 122 -10.79 -30.88 8.18
C ALA A 122 -10.85 -32.03 7.18
N MET A 123 -10.86 -31.71 5.88
CA MET A 123 -10.85 -32.72 4.83
C MET A 123 -9.53 -33.51 4.81
N ALA A 124 -8.39 -32.84 5.04
CA ALA A 124 -7.07 -33.45 4.98
C ALA A 124 -6.65 -34.19 6.27
N PHE A 125 -6.97 -33.64 7.45
CA PHE A 125 -6.45 -34.10 8.75
C PHE A 125 -7.55 -34.49 9.76
N GLY A 126 -8.83 -34.33 9.41
CA GLY A 126 -9.96 -34.66 10.27
C GLY A 126 -10.49 -36.09 10.13
N ILE A 127 -11.56 -36.39 10.87
CA ILE A 127 -12.30 -37.66 10.79
C ILE A 127 -13.51 -37.53 9.85
N PRO A 128 -13.99 -38.62 9.22
CA PRO A 128 -15.04 -38.56 8.19
C PRO A 128 -16.48 -38.33 8.72
N GLY A 129 -16.68 -38.14 10.03
CA GLY A 129 -18.01 -37.95 10.61
C GLY A 129 -17.97 -37.32 12.02
N SER A 130 -19.12 -36.88 12.51
CA SER A 130 -19.25 -36.30 13.86
C SER A 130 -19.69 -37.35 14.88
N ARG A 131 -19.10 -37.31 16.08
CA ARG A 131 -19.60 -38.03 17.26
C ARG A 131 -20.40 -37.12 18.20
N TYR A 132 -20.45 -35.82 17.92
CA TYR A 132 -21.15 -34.83 18.73
C TYR A 132 -22.59 -34.66 18.26
N SER A 133 -23.53 -34.94 19.17
CA SER A 133 -24.99 -34.92 18.95
C SER A 133 -25.72 -33.89 19.83
N GLU A 134 -24.99 -33.11 20.62
CA GLU A 134 -25.56 -32.12 21.53
C GLU A 134 -25.80 -30.77 20.83
N ASN A 135 -26.45 -29.86 21.53
CA ASN A 135 -26.65 -28.49 21.05
C ASN A 135 -25.31 -27.74 20.97
N LYS A 136 -25.04 -27.17 19.81
CA LYS A 136 -23.91 -26.27 19.59
C LYS A 136 -24.16 -24.95 20.30
N ARG A 137 -23.10 -24.32 20.80
CA ARG A 137 -23.19 -22.95 21.30
C ARG A 137 -23.64 -21.98 20.21
N ALA A 138 -24.26 -20.88 20.63
CA ALA A 138 -24.56 -19.75 19.77
C ALA A 138 -23.96 -18.48 20.37
N VAL A 139 -23.45 -17.60 19.51
CA VAL A 139 -22.78 -16.34 19.82
C VAL A 139 -23.42 -15.27 18.95
N GLU A 140 -23.74 -14.13 19.55
CA GLU A 140 -24.29 -12.97 18.84
C GLU A 140 -23.23 -12.33 17.93
N ASP A 141 -23.66 -11.89 16.76
CA ASP A 141 -22.80 -11.17 15.83
C ASP A 141 -22.53 -9.76 16.36
N LYS A 142 -21.30 -9.27 16.17
CA LYS A 142 -20.80 -8.04 16.81
C LYS A 142 -20.63 -6.94 15.77
N TYR A 143 -21.09 -5.74 16.07
CA TYR A 143 -20.79 -4.61 15.19
C TYR A 143 -19.34 -4.14 15.41
N ILE A 144 -18.51 -4.25 14.37
CA ILE A 144 -17.11 -3.79 14.38
C ILE A 144 -16.79 -2.83 13.22
N GLY A 145 -17.81 -2.32 12.54
CA GLY A 145 -17.68 -1.32 11.47
C GLY A 145 -18.29 -1.74 10.13
N PRO A 146 -18.09 -0.92 9.08
CA PRO A 146 -18.68 -1.14 7.76
C PRO A 146 -17.84 -2.06 6.87
N LEU A 147 -16.60 -2.38 7.26
CA LEU A 147 -15.66 -3.12 6.43
C LEU A 147 -15.68 -4.63 6.70
N VAL A 148 -15.78 -5.02 7.97
CA VAL A 148 -15.70 -6.42 8.40
C VAL A 148 -17.06 -6.89 8.88
N LYS A 149 -17.58 -7.92 8.21
CA LYS A 149 -18.78 -8.63 8.62
C LYS A 149 -18.41 -9.72 9.61
N THR A 150 -19.13 -9.77 10.72
CA THR A 150 -18.94 -10.79 11.76
C THR A 150 -20.01 -11.87 11.64
N VAL A 151 -19.60 -13.13 11.74
CA VAL A 151 -20.50 -14.25 12.08
C VAL A 151 -19.83 -15.07 13.19
N MET A 152 -20.05 -14.67 14.44
CA MET A 152 -19.21 -15.12 15.57
C MET A 152 -19.44 -16.58 15.97
N ASN A 153 -20.57 -17.17 15.58
CA ASN A 153 -20.79 -18.62 15.65
C ASN A 153 -19.66 -19.42 14.97
N ARG A 154 -19.06 -18.87 13.91
CA ARG A 154 -17.99 -19.55 13.16
C ARG A 154 -16.61 -19.39 13.81
N CYS A 155 -16.46 -18.52 14.81
CA CYS A 155 -15.17 -18.23 15.42
C CYS A 155 -14.61 -19.43 16.20
N ILE A 156 -13.34 -19.76 15.94
CA ILE A 156 -12.62 -20.86 16.59
C ILE A 156 -11.62 -20.40 17.66
N HIS A 157 -11.69 -19.14 18.08
CA HIS A 157 -10.84 -18.59 19.14
C HIS A 157 -9.33 -18.71 18.91
N CYS A 158 -8.89 -18.60 17.65
CA CYS A 158 -7.48 -18.62 17.28
C CYS A 158 -6.72 -17.34 17.64
N THR A 159 -7.45 -16.27 17.99
CA THR A 159 -6.94 -14.94 18.38
C THR A 159 -5.97 -14.29 17.37
N ARG A 160 -6.00 -14.68 16.09
CA ARG A 160 -5.21 -14.01 15.03
C ARG A 160 -5.63 -12.54 14.88
N CYS A 161 -6.93 -12.28 14.81
CA CYS A 161 -7.48 -10.93 14.69
C CYS A 161 -7.04 -10.02 15.85
N VAL A 162 -7.18 -10.48 17.10
CA VAL A 162 -6.78 -9.73 18.31
C VAL A 162 -5.28 -9.39 18.30
N ARG A 163 -4.44 -10.39 17.99
CA ARG A 163 -3.00 -10.16 17.87
C ARG A 163 -2.68 -9.18 16.76
N PHE A 164 -3.28 -9.33 15.58
CA PHE A 164 -3.06 -8.40 14.48
C PHE A 164 -3.47 -6.97 14.82
N THR A 165 -4.67 -6.78 15.37
CA THR A 165 -5.17 -5.45 15.74
C THR A 165 -4.20 -4.78 16.71
N THR A 166 -3.75 -5.50 17.74
CA THR A 166 -2.83 -4.97 18.76
C THR A 166 -1.42 -4.78 18.24
N GLU A 167 -0.89 -5.73 17.48
CA GLU A 167 0.54 -5.80 17.15
C GLU A 167 0.90 -5.03 15.88
N VAL A 168 0.09 -5.18 14.83
CA VAL A 168 0.38 -4.65 13.49
C VAL A 168 -0.41 -3.37 13.23
N ALA A 169 -1.73 -3.41 13.38
CA ALA A 169 -2.60 -2.25 13.19
C ALA A 169 -2.51 -1.22 14.33
N GLY A 170 -1.98 -1.63 15.49
CA GLY A 170 -1.72 -0.77 16.64
C GLY A 170 -2.97 -0.21 17.32
N ILE A 171 -4.07 -0.97 17.31
CA ILE A 171 -5.29 -0.72 18.06
C ILE A 171 -5.60 -1.89 19.00
N SER A 172 -6.00 -1.59 20.23
CA SER A 172 -6.36 -2.61 21.23
C SER A 172 -7.87 -2.69 21.47
N GLU A 173 -8.64 -2.49 20.40
CA GLU A 173 -10.11 -2.41 20.45
C GLU A 173 -10.77 -3.80 20.43
N LEU A 174 -10.14 -4.79 19.80
CA LEU A 174 -10.62 -6.17 19.73
C LEU A 174 -9.96 -7.04 20.82
N GLY A 175 -10.75 -7.82 21.55
CA GLY A 175 -10.26 -8.70 22.61
C GLY A 175 -11.01 -10.03 22.69
N LEU A 176 -10.50 -10.94 23.51
CA LEU A 176 -11.20 -12.17 23.92
C LEU A 176 -11.73 -11.96 25.34
N ILE A 177 -13.05 -11.77 25.48
CA ILE A 177 -13.72 -11.64 26.77
C ILE A 177 -14.32 -13.00 27.20
N GLY A 178 -14.73 -13.11 28.46
CA GLY A 178 -15.29 -14.35 29.00
C GLY A 178 -14.24 -15.45 29.23
N ARG A 179 -14.70 -16.68 29.46
CA ARG A 179 -13.83 -17.85 29.73
C ARG A 179 -14.54 -19.14 29.32
N GLY A 180 -13.75 -20.12 28.86
CA GLY A 180 -14.29 -21.43 28.52
C GLY A 180 -15.05 -21.40 27.21
N GLU A 181 -16.23 -22.02 27.16
CA GLU A 181 -17.08 -22.03 25.98
C GLU A 181 -17.78 -20.69 25.72
N ASP A 182 -17.99 -19.88 26.78
CA ASP A 182 -18.58 -18.53 26.76
C ASP A 182 -17.56 -17.44 26.40
N ALA A 183 -16.36 -17.81 25.97
CA ALA A 183 -15.39 -16.83 25.51
C ALA A 183 -15.84 -16.24 24.17
N GLU A 184 -15.72 -14.93 23.99
CA GLU A 184 -16.15 -14.22 22.78
C GLU A 184 -15.06 -13.26 22.28
N ILE A 185 -14.87 -13.23 20.96
CA ILE A 185 -14.08 -12.20 20.30
C ILE A 185 -15.00 -11.02 20.01
N THR A 186 -14.73 -9.85 20.59
CA THR A 186 -15.56 -8.66 20.40
C THR A 186 -14.76 -7.37 20.61
N THR A 187 -15.33 -6.25 20.18
CA THR A 187 -14.97 -4.93 20.69
C THR A 187 -15.84 -4.65 21.92
N TYR A 188 -15.24 -4.25 23.05
CA TYR A 188 -15.99 -4.20 24.33
C TYR A 188 -17.20 -3.25 24.28
N LEU A 189 -17.13 -2.18 23.48
CA LEU A 189 -18.20 -1.20 23.30
C LEU A 189 -19.01 -1.40 22.01
N GLU A 190 -18.79 -2.48 21.26
CA GLU A 190 -19.38 -2.72 19.92
C GLU A 190 -19.28 -1.50 18.99
N GLN A 191 -18.13 -0.83 19.03
CA GLN A 191 -17.80 0.30 18.16
C GLN A 191 -17.03 -0.16 16.93
N ALA A 192 -17.10 0.65 15.87
CA ALA A 192 -16.34 0.44 14.65
C ALA A 192 -14.83 0.52 14.93
N MET A 193 -14.05 -0.42 14.38
CA MET A 193 -12.60 -0.37 14.54
C MET A 193 -12.02 0.87 13.86
N THR A 194 -11.04 1.52 14.50
CA THR A 194 -10.52 2.83 14.05
C THR A 194 -9.28 2.74 13.17
N SER A 195 -8.72 1.55 12.98
CA SER A 195 -7.50 1.37 12.17
C SER A 195 -7.80 1.38 10.67
N GLU A 196 -6.89 2.01 9.93
CA GLU A 196 -6.77 2.02 8.48
C GLU A 196 -6.22 0.72 7.87
N LEU A 197 -5.88 -0.27 8.71
CA LEU A 197 -5.43 -1.61 8.31
C LEU A 197 -6.40 -2.71 8.78
N GLN A 198 -7.61 -2.36 9.22
CA GLN A 198 -8.48 -3.30 9.93
C GLN A 198 -8.99 -4.44 9.02
N GLY A 199 -9.13 -4.19 7.72
CA GLY A 199 -9.63 -5.14 6.74
C GLY A 199 -8.75 -6.37 6.54
N ASN A 200 -7.47 -6.32 6.93
CA ASN A 200 -6.57 -7.48 6.88
C ASN A 200 -7.00 -8.59 7.86
N VAL A 201 -7.85 -8.30 8.85
CA VAL A 201 -8.41 -9.35 9.71
C VAL A 201 -9.26 -10.37 8.93
N VAL A 202 -9.78 -9.98 7.77
CA VAL A 202 -10.53 -10.88 6.86
C VAL A 202 -9.62 -11.97 6.31
N ASP A 203 -8.42 -11.60 5.87
CA ASP A 203 -7.45 -12.56 5.31
C ASP A 203 -6.84 -13.44 6.39
N LEU A 204 -6.61 -12.86 7.57
CA LEU A 204 -6.05 -13.54 8.72
C LEU A 204 -6.97 -14.61 9.30
N CYS A 205 -8.28 -14.40 9.19
CA CYS A 205 -9.25 -15.28 9.82
C CYS A 205 -9.26 -16.62 9.07
N PRO A 206 -8.86 -17.73 9.70
CA PRO A 206 -8.82 -19.04 9.02
C PRO A 206 -10.22 -19.64 8.77
N VAL A 207 -11.27 -18.90 9.14
CA VAL A 207 -12.67 -19.29 9.09
C VAL A 207 -13.49 -18.08 8.65
N GLY A 208 -14.70 -18.29 8.12
CA GLY A 208 -15.57 -17.19 7.70
C GLY A 208 -16.30 -16.49 8.84
N ALA A 209 -15.65 -16.31 9.99
CA ALA A 209 -16.16 -15.54 11.13
C ALA A 209 -15.96 -14.03 10.95
N LEU A 210 -14.90 -13.64 10.24
CA LEU A 210 -14.61 -12.26 9.86
C LEU A 210 -14.47 -12.23 8.35
N THR A 211 -15.45 -11.69 7.64
CA THR A 211 -15.45 -11.63 6.17
C THR A 211 -15.58 -10.19 5.69
N SER A 212 -15.25 -9.94 4.42
CA SER A 212 -15.43 -8.60 3.81
C SER A 212 -16.93 -8.29 3.67
N LYS A 213 -17.40 -7.26 4.38
CA LYS A 213 -18.81 -6.84 4.33
C LYS A 213 -19.20 -6.32 2.94
N PRO A 214 -18.38 -5.50 2.24
CA PRO A 214 -18.69 -5.08 0.87
C PRO A 214 -18.76 -6.23 -0.14
N PHE A 215 -17.98 -7.29 0.06
CA PHE A 215 -17.94 -8.45 -0.85
C PHE A 215 -19.02 -9.52 -0.53
N ALA A 216 -19.65 -9.44 0.64
CA ALA A 216 -20.48 -10.49 1.19
C ALA A 216 -21.53 -11.01 0.19
N PHE A 217 -21.54 -12.33 -0.03
CA PHE A 217 -22.48 -13.06 -0.88
C PHE A 217 -22.50 -12.67 -2.38
N THR A 218 -21.50 -11.93 -2.87
CA THR A 218 -21.50 -11.47 -4.27
C THR A 218 -20.91 -12.49 -5.25
N ALA A 219 -19.97 -13.34 -4.82
CA ALA A 219 -19.31 -14.37 -5.62
C ALA A 219 -18.75 -15.51 -4.75
N ARG A 220 -18.14 -16.52 -5.39
CA ARG A 220 -17.37 -17.57 -4.71
C ARG A 220 -15.92 -17.66 -5.23
N PRO A 221 -14.96 -18.13 -4.42
CA PRO A 221 -13.53 -18.09 -4.77
C PRO A 221 -13.17 -18.80 -6.08
N TRP A 222 -13.90 -19.87 -6.44
CA TRP A 222 -13.68 -20.65 -7.66
C TRP A 222 -14.26 -19.99 -8.93
N GLU A 223 -15.07 -18.94 -8.80
CA GLU A 223 -15.65 -18.20 -9.93
C GLU A 223 -14.75 -17.07 -10.43
N LEU A 224 -13.71 -16.72 -9.66
CA LEU A 224 -12.95 -15.49 -9.82
C LEU A 224 -11.69 -15.70 -10.67
N GLY A 225 -11.52 -14.86 -11.68
CA GLY A 225 -10.24 -14.68 -12.36
C GLY A 225 -9.28 -13.95 -11.43
N LYS A 226 -8.07 -14.49 -11.24
CA LYS A 226 -7.09 -13.97 -10.29
C LYS A 226 -5.93 -13.34 -11.06
N THR A 227 -5.76 -12.02 -10.92
CA THR A 227 -4.67 -11.30 -11.58
C THR A 227 -3.77 -10.66 -10.54
N GLU A 228 -2.50 -11.04 -10.52
CA GLU A 228 -1.49 -10.38 -9.70
C GLU A 228 -1.09 -9.05 -10.33
N THR A 229 -1.15 -7.98 -9.56
CA THR A 229 -0.87 -6.61 -10.01
C THR A 229 -0.38 -5.77 -8.81
N ILE A 230 -0.38 -4.44 -8.95
CA ILE A 230 0.11 -3.52 -7.91
C ILE A 230 -0.94 -2.47 -7.56
N ASP A 231 -0.92 -2.06 -6.30
CA ASP A 231 -1.78 -1.00 -5.78
C ASP A 231 -1.24 0.39 -6.13
N VAL A 232 -2.16 1.34 -6.33
CA VAL A 232 -1.86 2.74 -6.67
C VAL A 232 -2.59 3.72 -5.76
N MET A 233 -3.21 3.25 -4.66
CA MET A 233 -3.97 4.12 -3.76
C MET A 233 -3.10 5.03 -2.89
N ASP A 234 -1.81 4.72 -2.77
CA ASP A 234 -0.75 5.52 -2.20
C ASP A 234 0.56 5.31 -2.99
N ALA A 235 1.68 5.88 -2.54
CA ALA A 235 2.97 5.71 -3.21
C ALA A 235 3.77 4.48 -2.75
N LEU A 236 3.18 3.59 -1.94
CA LEU A 236 3.91 2.41 -1.45
C LEU A 236 4.05 1.34 -2.52
N GLY A 237 3.05 1.24 -3.42
CA GLY A 237 3.03 0.22 -4.46
C GLY A 237 2.84 -1.18 -3.89
N SER A 238 1.87 -1.35 -2.99
CA SER A 238 1.62 -2.64 -2.35
C SER A 238 1.34 -3.74 -3.38
N ALA A 239 1.92 -4.92 -3.18
CA ALA A 239 1.65 -6.08 -4.03
C ALA A 239 0.23 -6.61 -3.77
N ILE A 240 -0.57 -6.72 -4.83
CA ILE A 240 -1.98 -7.14 -4.73
C ILE A 240 -2.37 -8.19 -5.75
N ARG A 241 -3.51 -8.81 -5.49
CA ARG A 241 -4.25 -9.67 -6.41
C ARG A 241 -5.65 -9.10 -6.58
N VAL A 242 -6.00 -8.80 -7.82
CA VAL A 242 -7.33 -8.33 -8.20
C VAL A 242 -8.13 -9.53 -8.67
N ASP A 243 -9.22 -9.81 -7.97
CA ASP A 243 -10.12 -10.92 -8.30
C ASP A 243 -11.32 -10.38 -9.08
N THR A 244 -11.53 -10.87 -10.31
CA THR A 244 -12.58 -10.41 -11.22
C THR A 244 -13.62 -11.48 -11.53
N ARG A 245 -14.85 -11.07 -11.81
CA ARG A 245 -15.89 -11.91 -12.42
C ARG A 245 -16.34 -11.26 -13.71
N GLY A 246 -15.93 -11.84 -14.85
CA GLY A 246 -16.04 -11.16 -16.13
C GLY A 246 -15.17 -9.89 -16.15
N ARG A 247 -15.76 -8.73 -16.46
CA ARG A 247 -15.06 -7.44 -16.45
C ARG A 247 -15.02 -6.74 -15.08
N GLU A 248 -15.78 -7.26 -14.12
CA GLU A 248 -16.04 -6.56 -12.87
C GLU A 248 -15.04 -6.99 -11.80
N VAL A 249 -14.37 -6.02 -11.16
CA VAL A 249 -13.54 -6.31 -9.98
C VAL A 249 -14.45 -6.62 -8.80
N MET A 250 -14.27 -7.78 -8.18
CA MET A 250 -15.10 -8.24 -7.07
C MET A 250 -14.44 -8.01 -5.72
N ARG A 251 -13.11 -8.12 -5.63
CA ARG A 251 -12.32 -7.81 -4.44
C ARG A 251 -10.85 -7.59 -4.79
N VAL A 252 -10.13 -6.96 -3.87
CA VAL A 252 -8.67 -6.79 -3.91
C VAL A 252 -8.07 -7.47 -2.68
N MET A 253 -7.13 -8.38 -2.91
CA MET A 253 -6.42 -9.15 -1.88
C MET A 253 -4.95 -8.74 -1.87
N PRO A 254 -4.25 -8.81 -0.73
CA PRO A 254 -2.81 -8.64 -0.69
C PRO A 254 -2.10 -9.82 -1.37
N ARG A 255 -0.89 -9.57 -1.86
CA ARG A 255 0.09 -10.59 -2.25
C ARG A 255 1.32 -10.44 -1.38
N VAL A 256 1.97 -11.56 -1.06
CA VAL A 256 3.19 -11.56 -0.27
C VAL A 256 4.29 -10.82 -1.02
N ASN A 257 4.86 -9.78 -0.39
CA ASN A 257 6.09 -9.12 -0.81
C ASN A 257 6.84 -8.59 0.42
N GLU A 258 7.85 -9.33 0.84
CA GLU A 258 8.66 -9.03 2.04
C GLU A 258 9.32 -7.65 2.02
N ALA A 259 9.68 -7.17 0.82
CA ALA A 259 10.37 -5.91 0.65
C ALA A 259 9.43 -4.70 0.84
N ILE A 260 8.13 -4.84 0.56
CA ILE A 260 7.17 -3.73 0.51
C ILE A 260 6.12 -3.88 1.61
N ASN A 261 5.08 -4.67 1.35
CA ASN A 261 3.85 -4.66 2.12
C ASN A 261 3.69 -5.89 3.00
N GLU A 262 4.68 -6.79 2.99
CA GLU A 262 4.63 -8.07 3.68
C GLU A 262 3.42 -8.88 3.19
N GLU A 263 2.33 -8.88 3.94
CA GLU A 263 1.04 -9.50 3.61
C GLU A 263 -0.13 -8.55 3.76
N TRP A 264 0.13 -7.27 4.01
CA TRP A 264 -0.88 -6.30 4.39
C TRP A 264 -1.18 -5.36 3.24
N ILE A 265 -2.41 -4.87 3.20
CA ILE A 265 -2.80 -3.71 2.40
C ILE A 265 -3.69 -2.80 3.24
N SER A 266 -3.71 -1.53 2.88
CA SER A 266 -4.57 -0.56 3.55
C SER A 266 -6.05 -0.78 3.23
N ASP A 267 -6.93 -0.31 4.11
CA ASP A 267 -8.38 -0.43 3.91
C ASP A 267 -8.84 0.28 2.64
N LYS A 268 -8.22 1.42 2.31
CA LYS A 268 -8.42 2.09 1.03
C LYS A 268 -8.12 1.13 -0.13
N SER A 269 -6.92 0.55 -0.18
CA SER A 269 -6.53 -0.40 -1.25
C SER A 269 -7.49 -1.59 -1.36
N ARG A 270 -7.93 -2.13 -0.22
CA ARG A 270 -8.78 -3.33 -0.15
C ARG A 270 -10.20 -3.10 -0.62
N PHE A 271 -10.79 -1.95 -0.31
CA PHE A 271 -12.24 -1.75 -0.42
C PHE A 271 -12.68 -0.73 -1.47
N ILE A 272 -11.76 -0.07 -2.19
CA ILE A 272 -12.08 0.90 -3.27
C ILE A 272 -12.71 0.29 -4.53
N TRP A 273 -12.83 -1.03 -4.62
CA TRP A 273 -13.20 -1.70 -5.87
C TRP A 273 -14.64 -1.43 -6.32
N ASP A 274 -15.52 -0.95 -5.45
CA ASP A 274 -16.85 -0.44 -5.82
C ASP A 274 -16.76 0.90 -6.57
N GLY A 275 -15.76 1.73 -6.23
CA GLY A 275 -15.41 2.97 -6.94
C GLY A 275 -15.05 2.71 -8.40
N LEU A 276 -14.36 1.61 -8.71
CA LEU A 276 -13.99 1.21 -10.08
C LEU A 276 -15.18 0.96 -11.01
N LYS A 277 -16.41 0.89 -10.48
CA LYS A 277 -17.66 0.65 -11.24
C LYS A 277 -18.54 1.88 -11.34
N THR A 278 -18.24 2.93 -10.57
CA THR A 278 -19.12 4.07 -10.36
C THR A 278 -18.47 5.32 -10.91
N GLN A 279 -19.27 6.25 -11.48
CA GLN A 279 -18.78 7.50 -12.10
C GLN A 279 -17.68 7.28 -13.17
N ARG A 280 -17.69 6.13 -13.83
CA ARG A 280 -16.72 5.78 -14.88
C ARG A 280 -17.00 6.52 -16.17
N LEU A 281 -15.94 7.00 -16.83
CA LEU A 281 -15.98 7.58 -18.16
C LEU A 281 -15.92 6.46 -19.20
N ASP A 282 -16.98 6.30 -19.99
CA ASP A 282 -17.16 5.17 -20.92
C ASP A 282 -17.16 5.58 -22.40
N LYS A 283 -17.17 6.88 -22.71
CA LYS A 283 -17.08 7.42 -24.08
C LYS A 283 -16.51 8.85 -24.08
N PRO A 284 -16.09 9.40 -25.23
CA PRO A 284 -15.66 10.78 -25.30
C PRO A 284 -16.80 11.77 -25.00
N TYR A 285 -16.47 12.91 -24.41
CA TYR A 285 -17.40 14.02 -24.21
C TYR A 285 -16.79 15.32 -24.72
N VAL A 286 -17.62 16.19 -25.29
CA VAL A 286 -17.23 17.54 -25.70
C VAL A 286 -18.21 18.54 -25.12
N ARG A 287 -17.71 19.63 -24.55
CA ARG A 287 -18.52 20.70 -23.97
C ARG A 287 -19.16 21.52 -25.07
N LYS A 288 -20.49 21.47 -25.15
CA LYS A 288 -21.32 22.21 -26.12
C LYS A 288 -22.42 22.93 -25.33
N GLY A 289 -22.51 24.26 -25.47
CA GLY A 289 -23.50 25.06 -24.73
C GLY A 289 -23.35 25.00 -23.20
N GLY A 290 -22.10 24.96 -22.70
CA GLY A 290 -21.77 24.92 -21.28
C GLY A 290 -21.89 23.55 -20.61
N ARG A 291 -22.40 22.52 -21.31
CA ARG A 291 -22.55 21.16 -20.78
C ARG A 291 -21.72 20.16 -21.57
N LEU A 292 -21.14 19.18 -20.89
CA LEU A 292 -20.49 18.03 -21.51
C LEU A 292 -21.57 17.16 -22.16
N GLN A 293 -21.40 16.88 -23.46
CA GLN A 293 -22.28 16.02 -24.24
C GLN A 293 -21.48 14.84 -24.80
N PRO A 294 -22.04 13.63 -24.85
CA PRO A 294 -21.42 12.50 -25.53
C PRO A 294 -20.98 12.87 -26.94
N ALA A 295 -19.80 12.42 -27.33
CA ALA A 295 -19.19 12.70 -28.62
C ALA A 295 -18.47 11.46 -29.15
N THR A 296 -18.20 11.44 -30.45
CA THR A 296 -17.32 10.45 -31.05
C THR A 296 -15.85 10.81 -30.82
N TRP A 297 -14.96 9.82 -30.92
CA TRP A 297 -13.50 10.05 -30.90
C TRP A 297 -13.05 11.08 -31.95
N GLY A 298 -13.64 11.04 -33.15
CA GLY A 298 -13.32 11.99 -34.22
C GLY A 298 -13.73 13.43 -33.90
N GLU A 299 -14.90 13.63 -33.29
CA GLU A 299 -15.33 14.96 -32.82
C GLU A 299 -14.42 15.48 -31.70
N ALA A 300 -14.10 14.63 -30.72
CA ALA A 300 -13.23 14.99 -29.59
C ALA A 300 -11.83 15.38 -30.08
N PHE A 301 -11.21 14.56 -30.92
CA PHE A 301 -9.90 14.86 -31.51
C PHE A 301 -9.94 16.07 -32.44
N GLY A 302 -11.04 16.27 -33.19
CA GLY A 302 -11.25 17.45 -34.02
C GLY A 302 -11.27 18.76 -33.21
N ALA A 303 -11.95 18.76 -32.06
CA ALA A 303 -11.98 19.90 -31.15
C ALA A 303 -10.59 20.23 -30.59
N ILE A 304 -9.82 19.21 -30.20
CA ILE A 304 -8.44 19.38 -29.72
C ILE A 304 -7.57 19.96 -30.84
N LYS A 305 -7.60 19.37 -32.04
CA LYS A 305 -6.84 19.85 -33.20
C LYS A 305 -7.14 21.29 -33.55
N ALA A 306 -8.41 21.69 -33.52
CA ALA A 306 -8.83 23.06 -33.81
C ALA A 306 -8.22 24.07 -32.83
N ALA A 307 -8.24 23.77 -31.52
CA ALA A 307 -7.62 24.64 -30.52
C ALA A 307 -6.09 24.71 -30.70
N MET A 308 -5.45 23.54 -30.90
CA MET A 308 -4.00 23.43 -31.09
C MET A 308 -3.49 24.23 -32.29
N ALA A 309 -4.28 24.35 -33.37
CA ALA A 309 -3.88 25.06 -34.58
C ALA A 309 -3.58 26.57 -34.35
N SER A 310 -4.14 27.15 -33.28
CA SER A 310 -3.99 28.57 -32.94
C SER A 310 -3.15 28.82 -31.67
N THR A 311 -2.54 27.78 -31.09
CA THR A 311 -1.82 27.87 -29.82
C THR A 311 -0.33 27.59 -30.02
N SER A 312 0.54 28.49 -29.55
CA SER A 312 1.98 28.26 -29.53
C SER A 312 2.36 27.19 -28.49
N GLY A 313 3.44 26.46 -28.73
CA GLY A 313 3.90 25.38 -27.83
C GLY A 313 4.07 25.82 -26.37
N GLU A 314 4.61 27.01 -26.13
CA GLU A 314 4.79 27.60 -24.79
C GLU A 314 3.47 27.83 -24.02
N LYS A 315 2.33 27.85 -24.72
CA LYS A 315 0.99 28.01 -24.14
C LYS A 315 0.23 26.69 -24.01
N ILE A 316 0.87 25.57 -24.29
CA ILE A 316 0.32 24.23 -24.08
C ILE A 316 0.93 23.71 -22.79
N GLY A 317 0.11 23.21 -21.86
CA GLY A 317 0.58 22.62 -20.61
C GLY A 317 -0.05 21.27 -20.35
N ALA A 318 0.59 20.45 -19.51
CA ALA A 318 0.02 19.20 -19.03
C ALA A 318 0.29 18.97 -17.54
N ILE A 319 -0.72 18.51 -16.83
CA ILE A 319 -0.61 18.01 -15.47
C ILE A 319 -0.90 16.50 -15.48
N ALA A 320 0.02 15.71 -14.94
CA ALA A 320 -0.19 14.29 -14.72
C ALA A 320 -0.74 14.03 -13.33
N GLY A 321 -1.75 13.16 -13.26
CA GLY A 321 -2.44 12.78 -12.06
C GLY A 321 -1.70 11.73 -11.25
N ASP A 322 -2.12 11.56 -10.01
CA ASP A 322 -1.42 10.74 -9.02
C ASP A 322 -1.47 9.23 -9.30
N LEU A 323 -2.35 8.78 -10.20
CA LEU A 323 -2.56 7.37 -10.56
C LEU A 323 -1.94 6.99 -11.92
N SER A 324 -1.33 7.95 -12.63
CA SER A 324 -0.82 7.75 -13.98
C SER A 324 0.34 6.77 -14.06
N THR A 325 0.39 6.01 -15.16
CA THR A 325 1.52 5.12 -15.48
C THR A 325 2.71 5.90 -16.02
N VAL A 326 3.90 5.33 -15.95
CA VAL A 326 5.09 5.94 -16.56
C VAL A 326 4.95 6.01 -18.08
N GLU A 327 4.35 5.01 -18.71
CA GLU A 327 4.18 4.94 -20.16
C GLU A 327 3.32 6.08 -20.71
N GLU A 328 2.18 6.37 -20.08
CA GLU A 328 1.30 7.47 -20.53
C GLU A 328 1.92 8.85 -20.25
N MET A 329 2.63 9.02 -19.12
CA MET A 329 3.36 10.25 -18.85
C MET A 329 4.49 10.45 -19.88
N PHE A 330 5.22 9.40 -20.23
CA PHE A 330 6.27 9.45 -21.24
C PHE A 330 5.71 9.76 -22.64
N ALA A 331 4.57 9.14 -23.01
CA ALA A 331 3.87 9.42 -24.25
C ALA A 331 3.38 10.88 -24.33
N LEU A 332 2.77 11.40 -23.25
CA LEU A 332 2.27 12.77 -23.20
C LEU A 332 3.42 13.79 -23.22
N LYS A 333 4.49 13.55 -22.46
CA LYS A 333 5.70 14.38 -22.47
C LYS A 333 6.31 14.45 -23.88
N SER A 334 6.41 13.30 -24.55
CA SER A 334 6.94 13.21 -25.92
C SER A 334 6.05 13.98 -26.91
N LEU A 335 4.73 13.88 -26.77
CA LEU A 335 3.78 14.62 -27.60
C LEU A 335 3.92 16.13 -27.41
N LEU A 336 3.93 16.61 -26.15
CA LEU A 336 4.07 18.04 -25.86
C LEU A 336 5.42 18.59 -26.35
N ALA A 337 6.51 17.86 -26.16
CA ALA A 337 7.82 18.25 -26.67
C ALA A 337 7.80 18.40 -28.21
N SER A 338 7.14 17.49 -28.93
CA SER A 338 7.00 17.56 -30.39
C SER A 338 6.16 18.76 -30.88
N LEU A 339 5.34 19.32 -30.00
CA LEU A 339 4.53 20.53 -30.18
C LEU A 339 5.24 21.80 -29.69
N GLY A 340 6.47 21.69 -29.18
CA GLY A 340 7.26 22.81 -28.65
C GLY A 340 6.88 23.23 -27.23
N SER A 341 6.25 22.36 -26.44
CA SER A 341 5.96 22.58 -25.03
C SER A 341 6.86 21.77 -24.12
N THR A 342 7.32 22.40 -23.04
CA THR A 342 7.99 21.75 -21.91
C THR A 342 7.25 21.96 -20.59
N ASN A 343 6.00 22.44 -20.65
CA ASN A 343 5.19 22.79 -19.49
C ASN A 343 4.44 21.56 -18.99
N VAL A 344 5.18 20.60 -18.45
CA VAL A 344 4.66 19.36 -17.88
C VAL A 344 4.93 19.34 -16.38
N ASP A 345 3.98 18.90 -15.56
CA ASP A 345 4.25 18.68 -14.13
C ASP A 345 3.41 17.52 -13.60
N CYS A 346 4.03 16.66 -12.80
CA CYS A 346 3.30 15.62 -12.08
C CYS A 346 2.96 16.08 -10.65
N ARG A 347 3.64 17.10 -10.11
CA ARG A 347 3.57 17.56 -8.72
C ARG A 347 2.32 18.40 -8.45
N GLN A 348 1.14 17.78 -8.52
CA GLN A 348 -0.17 18.43 -8.31
C GLN A 348 -0.26 19.20 -6.99
N ASP A 349 0.38 18.65 -5.94
CA ASP A 349 0.48 19.22 -4.61
C ASP A 349 1.46 20.40 -4.50
N GLY A 350 2.23 20.68 -5.55
CA GLY A 350 3.23 21.75 -5.55
C GLY A 350 4.54 21.39 -4.85
N ALA A 351 4.79 20.10 -4.60
CA ALA A 351 6.02 19.64 -3.97
C ALA A 351 7.27 20.20 -4.66
N ALA A 352 8.17 20.82 -3.90
CA ALA A 352 9.38 21.47 -4.42
C ALA A 352 10.53 20.47 -4.71
N LEU A 353 10.22 19.41 -5.44
CA LEU A 353 11.16 18.35 -5.83
C LEU A 353 11.71 18.58 -7.24
N ASP A 354 13.03 18.59 -7.41
CA ASP A 354 13.66 18.74 -8.72
C ASP A 354 14.53 17.52 -9.05
N PRO A 355 14.17 16.73 -10.08
CA PRO A 355 14.96 15.55 -10.46
C PRO A 355 16.38 15.88 -10.94
N SER A 356 16.67 17.16 -11.26
CA SER A 356 18.04 17.60 -11.57
C SER A 356 18.99 17.54 -10.37
N LEU A 357 18.46 17.40 -9.15
CA LEU A 357 19.23 17.24 -7.92
C LEU A 357 19.60 15.78 -7.62
N GLY A 358 19.31 14.85 -8.54
CA GLY A 358 19.63 13.43 -8.41
C GLY A 358 18.52 12.62 -7.74
N ARG A 359 18.48 11.31 -8.00
CA ARG A 359 17.39 10.44 -7.50
C ARG A 359 17.35 10.40 -5.97
N ALA A 360 18.50 10.51 -5.31
CA ALA A 360 18.55 10.43 -3.85
C ALA A 360 17.75 11.56 -3.19
N SER A 361 17.59 12.71 -3.86
CA SER A 361 16.87 13.85 -3.31
C SER A 361 15.37 13.63 -3.15
N TYR A 362 14.80 12.60 -3.79
CA TYR A 362 13.37 12.33 -3.78
C TYR A 362 13.00 10.86 -3.57
N LEU A 363 13.92 9.96 -3.25
CA LEU A 363 13.58 8.58 -2.93
C LEU A 363 13.51 8.34 -1.43
N PHE A 364 12.82 7.27 -1.06
CA PHE A 364 12.95 6.61 0.24
C PHE A 364 14.22 5.74 0.20
N ASN A 365 15.40 6.36 0.31
CA ASN A 365 16.68 5.69 0.02
C ASN A 365 17.00 4.53 0.96
N ALA A 366 16.47 4.55 2.18
CA ALA A 366 16.68 3.48 3.15
C ALA A 366 15.97 2.17 2.76
N THR A 367 15.11 2.19 1.74
CA THR A 367 14.12 1.15 1.41
C THR A 367 13.09 0.91 2.51
N ILE A 368 11.93 0.36 2.14
CA ILE A 368 10.85 0.04 3.09
C ILE A 368 11.30 -1.08 4.03
N GLU A 369 12.07 -2.04 3.55
CA GLU A 369 12.69 -3.09 4.36
C GLU A 369 13.76 -2.56 5.32
N GLY A 370 14.57 -1.59 4.88
CA GLY A 370 15.62 -1.03 5.71
C GLY A 370 15.13 -0.25 6.93
N ILE A 371 13.83 0.08 7.03
CA ILE A 371 13.21 0.60 8.27
C ILE A 371 13.50 -0.34 9.45
N GLU A 372 13.54 -1.65 9.21
CA GLU A 372 13.85 -2.64 10.25
C GLU A 372 15.28 -2.59 10.78
N ASN A 373 16.19 -1.98 10.02
CA ASN A 373 17.61 -1.81 10.36
C ASN A 373 17.93 -0.44 10.98
N ALA A 374 16.98 0.50 10.96
CA ALA A 374 17.15 1.82 11.56
C ALA A 374 17.19 1.74 13.09
N ASP A 375 17.94 2.63 13.73
CA ASP A 375 18.07 2.70 15.20
C ASP A 375 17.74 4.07 15.81
N ALA A 376 17.46 5.08 14.98
CA ALA A 376 16.69 6.27 15.36
C ALA A 376 15.85 6.74 14.15
N LEU A 377 14.73 7.42 14.42
CA LEU A 377 13.86 7.96 13.37
C LEU A 377 13.48 9.42 13.67
N LEU A 378 13.60 10.26 12.65
CA LEU A 378 13.02 11.60 12.62
C LEU A 378 11.98 11.67 11.48
N ILE A 379 10.78 12.13 11.78
CA ILE A 379 9.71 12.37 10.80
C ILE A 379 9.50 13.89 10.68
N ILE A 380 9.59 14.41 9.46
CA ILE A 380 9.48 15.84 9.15
C ILE A 380 8.31 16.06 8.20
N GLY A 381 7.24 16.69 8.70
CA GLY A 381 6.07 17.11 7.93
C GLY A 381 5.32 15.97 7.25
N SER A 382 5.31 14.78 7.87
CA SER A 382 4.60 13.60 7.39
C SER A 382 3.72 13.01 8.49
N ASN A 383 2.56 12.51 8.09
CA ASN A 383 1.79 11.55 8.87
C ASN A 383 1.81 10.18 8.15
N PRO A 384 2.82 9.33 8.39
CA PRO A 384 2.98 8.07 7.67
C PRO A 384 1.78 7.13 7.84
N ARG A 385 1.02 7.26 8.93
CA ARG A 385 -0.20 6.48 9.16
C ARG A 385 -1.21 6.62 8.02
N PHE A 386 -1.35 7.81 7.44
CA PHE A 386 -2.31 8.07 6.36
C PHE A 386 -1.64 8.19 4.99
N GLU A 387 -0.40 8.68 4.94
CA GLU A 387 0.36 8.86 3.70
C GLU A 387 0.91 7.53 3.13
N GLY A 388 1.20 6.56 4.01
CA GLY A 388 1.67 5.22 3.66
C GLY A 388 1.39 4.24 4.79
N ALA A 389 0.13 3.83 4.95
CA ALA A 389 -0.34 3.11 6.13
C ALA A 389 0.43 1.81 6.43
N VAL A 390 0.80 1.06 5.39
CA VAL A 390 1.60 -0.17 5.58
C VAL A 390 3.07 0.14 5.88
N LEU A 391 3.63 1.23 5.34
CA LEU A 391 4.94 1.73 5.76
C LEU A 391 4.94 2.12 7.24
N ASN A 392 3.85 2.73 7.72
CA ASN A 392 3.68 3.00 9.15
C ASN A 392 3.64 1.72 10.00
N ALA A 393 3.05 0.64 9.49
CA ALA A 393 3.11 -0.68 10.14
C ALA A 393 4.54 -1.25 10.19
N ARG A 394 5.40 -0.97 9.19
CA ARG A 394 6.83 -1.32 9.22
C ARG A 394 7.58 -0.54 10.30
N ILE A 395 7.32 0.76 10.42
CA ILE A 395 7.85 1.60 11.52
C ILE A 395 7.40 1.03 12.87
N ARG A 396 6.11 0.70 13.02
CA ARG A 396 5.58 0.08 14.24
C ARG A 396 6.26 -1.26 14.55
N LYS A 397 6.45 -2.12 13.55
CA LYS A 397 7.17 -3.39 13.69
C LYS A 397 8.57 -3.16 14.25
N ARG A 398 9.30 -2.17 13.73
CA ARG A 398 10.62 -1.79 14.26
C ARG A 398 10.55 -1.24 15.68
N TRP A 399 9.60 -0.35 15.96
CA TRP A 399 9.38 0.25 17.29
C TRP A 399 9.13 -0.81 18.37
N ARG A 400 8.32 -1.83 18.06
CA ARG A 400 8.01 -2.94 18.99
C ARG A 400 9.24 -3.75 19.43
N ARG A 401 10.36 -3.68 18.70
CA ARG A 401 11.63 -4.32 19.12
C ARG A 401 12.34 -3.55 20.24
N GLY A 402 11.88 -2.34 20.57
CA GLY A 402 12.49 -1.48 21.58
C GLY A 402 13.74 -0.74 21.09
N GLY A 403 14.25 0.19 21.91
CA GLY A 403 15.48 0.92 21.63
C GLY A 403 15.45 1.69 20.30
N PHE A 404 14.34 2.37 20.01
CA PHE A 404 14.13 3.10 18.75
C PHE A 404 13.50 4.47 19.04
N PRO A 405 14.29 5.51 19.33
CA PRO A 405 13.77 6.86 19.53
C PRO A 405 13.18 7.38 18.21
N ILE A 406 11.93 7.85 18.30
CA ILE A 406 11.20 8.46 17.19
C ILE A 406 10.90 9.91 17.56
N GLY A 407 11.30 10.86 16.70
CA GLY A 407 11.01 12.28 16.82
C GLY A 407 10.09 12.74 15.69
N VAL A 408 9.15 13.63 15.98
CA VAL A 408 8.22 14.19 14.97
C VAL A 408 8.28 15.71 14.97
N ILE A 409 8.47 16.29 13.78
CA ILE A 409 8.30 17.71 13.50
C ILE A 409 7.12 17.87 12.52
N GLY A 410 6.03 18.48 12.95
CA GLY A 410 4.85 18.67 12.10
C GLY A 410 3.55 18.68 12.89
N GLU A 411 2.49 18.13 12.32
CA GLU A 411 1.21 18.01 13.00
C GLU A 411 1.28 16.95 14.11
N ALA A 412 0.88 17.32 15.33
CA ALA A 412 0.75 16.36 16.44
C ALA A 412 -0.44 15.43 16.16
N GLY A 413 -0.18 14.16 15.90
CA GLY A 413 -1.20 13.17 15.54
C GLY A 413 -0.91 11.78 16.08
N GLU A 414 -1.90 10.89 16.01
CA GLU A 414 -1.76 9.49 16.47
C GLU A 414 -1.13 8.62 15.37
N LEU A 415 0.07 8.09 15.62
CA LEU A 415 0.85 7.28 14.66
C LEU A 415 0.78 5.76 14.90
N ARG A 416 0.01 5.30 15.88
CA ARG A 416 -0.04 3.91 16.33
C ARG A 416 1.24 3.45 17.02
N TYR A 417 2.02 4.35 17.60
CA TYR A 417 3.18 4.08 18.45
C TYR A 417 3.65 5.37 19.13
N ASP A 418 4.39 5.25 20.24
CA ASP A 418 4.88 6.41 20.97
C ASP A 418 6.02 7.11 20.23
N TYR A 419 6.03 8.43 20.28
CA TYR A 419 7.07 9.29 19.73
C TYR A 419 7.28 10.55 20.58
N GLU A 420 8.43 11.20 20.41
CA GLU A 420 8.73 12.51 20.98
C GLU A 420 8.28 13.60 20.01
N TYR A 421 7.26 14.38 20.39
CA TYR A 421 6.85 15.54 19.61
C TYR A 421 7.85 16.68 19.81
N LEU A 422 8.60 17.03 18.76
CA LEU A 422 9.69 18.00 18.83
C LEU A 422 9.20 19.43 18.56
N GLY A 423 8.15 19.57 17.74
CA GLY A 423 7.53 20.85 17.43
C GLY A 423 6.80 20.84 16.08
N SER A 424 6.25 21.99 15.71
CA SER A 424 5.26 22.05 14.63
C SER A 424 5.82 22.27 13.24
N GLY A 425 7.08 22.71 13.08
CA GLY A 425 7.57 23.12 11.77
C GLY A 425 9.01 23.58 11.70
N THR A 426 9.24 24.60 10.88
CA THR A 426 10.56 25.05 10.42
C THR A 426 11.48 25.60 11.51
N ASP A 427 10.93 26.22 12.56
CA ASP A 427 11.71 26.70 13.71
C ASP A 427 12.43 25.52 14.40
N THR A 428 11.69 24.44 14.70
CA THR A 428 12.24 23.20 15.29
C THR A 428 13.25 22.52 14.37
N LEU A 429 13.00 22.50 13.06
CA LEU A 429 13.96 21.97 12.08
C LEU A 429 15.26 22.79 12.09
N SER A 430 15.16 24.11 12.17
CA SER A 430 16.33 25.02 12.27
C SER A 430 17.13 24.77 13.55
N ASP A 431 16.43 24.58 14.67
CA ASP A 431 17.05 24.29 15.97
C ASP A 431 17.77 22.92 15.95
N LEU A 432 17.21 21.90 15.29
CA LEU A 432 17.88 20.62 15.09
C LEU A 432 19.10 20.73 14.19
N VAL A 433 18.99 21.41 13.05
CA VAL A 433 20.10 21.61 12.10
C VAL A 433 21.25 22.39 12.72
N SER A 434 20.96 23.34 13.61
CA SER A 434 21.97 24.11 14.36
C SER A 434 22.52 23.38 15.59
N GLY A 435 21.94 22.23 15.97
CA GLY A 435 22.33 21.46 17.15
C GLY A 435 21.80 22.00 18.48
N GLY A 436 20.83 22.92 18.45
CA GLY A 436 20.20 23.49 19.65
C GLY A 436 19.13 22.59 20.29
N HIS A 437 18.61 21.59 19.58
CA HIS A 437 17.57 20.69 20.07
C HIS A 437 18.15 19.36 20.59
N SER A 438 17.72 18.90 21.77
CA SER A 438 18.25 17.71 22.46
C SER A 438 18.18 16.39 21.67
N PHE A 439 17.16 16.22 20.83
CA PHE A 439 16.99 15.04 19.97
C PHE A 439 18.15 14.81 18.98
N ILE A 440 18.96 15.83 18.68
CA ILE A 440 20.15 15.70 17.81
C ILE A 440 21.15 14.66 18.35
N GLU A 441 21.28 14.55 19.67
CA GLU A 441 22.21 13.61 20.30
C GLU A 441 21.76 12.16 20.10
N LYS A 442 20.44 11.91 20.06
CA LYS A 442 19.89 10.59 19.74
C LYS A 442 20.18 10.21 18.28
N LEU A 443 20.07 11.17 17.36
CA LEU A 443 20.37 10.95 15.94
C LEU A 443 21.87 10.73 15.69
N LYS A 444 22.76 11.44 16.38
CA LYS A 444 24.22 11.24 16.26
C LYS A 444 24.72 9.94 16.91
N ALA A 445 24.03 9.48 17.96
CA ALA A 445 24.37 8.23 18.63
C ALA A 445 23.91 6.99 17.85
N ALA A 446 22.94 7.16 16.95
CA ALA A 446 22.43 6.12 16.08
C ALA A 446 23.46 5.73 15.00
N LYS A 447 23.58 4.44 14.73
CA LYS A 447 24.41 3.89 13.66
C LYS A 447 23.72 4.01 12.29
N ASN A 448 22.40 3.80 12.27
CA ASN A 448 21.55 3.84 11.08
C ASN A 448 20.38 4.81 11.31
N PRO A 449 20.64 6.13 11.47
CA PRO A 449 19.57 7.11 11.66
C PRO A 449 18.74 7.24 10.38
N LEU A 450 17.42 7.23 10.51
CA LEU A 450 16.45 7.40 9.43
C LEU A 450 15.77 8.78 9.56
N ILE A 451 15.71 9.53 8.47
CA ILE A 451 15.04 10.83 8.39
C ILE A 451 14.02 10.76 7.26
N ILE A 452 12.74 10.77 7.62
CA ILE A 452 11.61 10.76 6.68
C ILE A 452 11.12 12.20 6.50
N VAL A 453 11.07 12.67 5.26
CA VAL A 453 10.51 13.97 4.86
C VAL A 453 9.23 13.73 4.06
N GLY A 454 8.10 14.21 4.56
CA GLY A 454 6.79 14.08 3.89
C GLY A 454 6.49 15.25 2.96
N GLN A 455 5.49 15.06 2.10
CA GLN A 455 5.04 16.10 1.17
C GLN A 455 4.48 17.33 1.91
N GLY A 456 3.98 17.19 3.15
CA GLY A 456 3.52 18.32 3.96
C GLY A 456 4.61 19.35 4.29
N ALA A 457 5.88 18.92 4.29
CA ALA A 457 7.04 19.81 4.40
C ALA A 457 7.49 20.39 3.05
N LEU A 458 7.21 19.70 1.94
CA LEU A 458 7.76 19.99 0.61
C LEU A 458 6.82 20.78 -0.30
N SER A 459 5.51 20.70 -0.06
CA SER A 459 4.45 21.38 -0.84
C SER A 459 4.19 22.82 -0.39
N ARG A 460 5.22 23.48 0.14
CA ARG A 460 5.20 24.86 0.66
C ARG A 460 6.06 25.75 -0.23
N GLU A 461 5.86 27.06 -0.14
CA GLU A 461 6.71 28.04 -0.85
C GLU A 461 8.20 27.88 -0.54
N ASP A 462 8.52 27.54 0.72
CA ASP A 462 9.89 27.28 1.19
C ASP A 462 10.28 25.79 1.15
N GLY A 463 9.52 24.94 0.48
CA GLY A 463 9.72 23.48 0.45
C GLY A 463 11.12 23.06 -0.03
N ALA A 464 11.70 23.76 -1.00
CA ALA A 464 13.07 23.51 -1.46
C ALA A 464 14.12 23.80 -0.37
N ALA A 465 13.90 24.86 0.42
CA ALA A 465 14.77 25.20 1.53
C ALA A 465 14.63 24.18 2.67
N VAL A 466 13.41 23.70 2.94
CA VAL A 466 13.14 22.61 3.91
C VAL A 466 13.84 21.32 3.49
N LEU A 467 13.75 20.94 2.21
CA LEU A 467 14.42 19.77 1.66
C LEU A 467 15.95 19.85 1.84
N GLY A 468 16.54 21.01 1.50
CA GLY A 468 17.98 21.25 1.70
C GLY A 468 18.39 21.22 3.18
N ALA A 469 17.58 21.77 4.07
CA ALA A 469 17.82 21.74 5.51
C ALA A 469 17.75 20.31 6.09
N ALA A 470 16.77 19.51 5.66
CA ALA A 470 16.64 18.11 6.05
C ALA A 470 17.82 17.27 5.52
N ALA A 471 18.28 17.50 4.29
CA ALA A 471 19.47 16.83 3.75
C ALA A 471 20.73 17.24 4.53
N LYS A 472 20.88 18.52 4.88
CA LYS A 472 21.97 19.01 5.73
C LYS A 472 21.96 18.35 7.10
N LEU A 473 20.78 18.15 7.69
CA LEU A 473 20.64 17.40 8.93
C LEU A 473 21.09 15.95 8.74
N ALA A 474 20.60 15.26 7.70
CA ALA A 474 20.96 13.88 7.39
C ALA A 474 22.47 13.67 7.26
N VAL A 475 23.14 14.53 6.50
CA VAL A 475 24.61 14.49 6.34
C VAL A 475 25.30 14.73 7.69
N SER A 476 24.83 15.70 8.48
CA SER A 476 25.52 16.06 9.74
C SER A 476 25.38 15.03 10.87
N VAL A 477 24.35 14.17 10.83
CA VAL A 477 24.15 13.08 11.80
C VAL A 477 24.66 11.72 11.31
N GLY A 478 25.30 11.65 10.13
CA GLY A 478 25.79 10.40 9.56
C GLY A 478 24.70 9.49 8.99
N ALA A 479 23.52 10.03 8.66
CA ALA A 479 22.46 9.28 7.98
C ALA A 479 22.81 8.98 6.51
N VAL A 480 23.81 9.64 5.94
CA VAL A 480 24.29 9.39 4.58
C VAL A 480 25.73 8.90 4.66
N SER A 481 25.94 7.64 4.30
CA SER A 481 27.24 6.94 4.30
C SER A 481 27.30 5.95 3.14
N ALA A 482 28.41 5.23 2.98
CA ALA A 482 28.54 4.22 1.93
C ALA A 482 27.66 2.99 2.20
N GLU A 483 27.40 2.67 3.48
CA GLU A 483 26.67 1.48 3.91
C GLU A 483 25.20 1.75 4.26
N TRP A 484 24.84 3.02 4.48
CA TRP A 484 23.50 3.44 4.89
C TRP A 484 23.11 4.79 4.28
N ASN A 485 21.94 4.85 3.66
CA ASN A 485 21.32 6.09 3.19
C ASN A 485 19.94 6.25 3.83
N GLY A 486 19.93 6.86 5.00
CA GLY A 486 18.75 7.12 5.82
C GLY A 486 17.99 8.39 5.49
N PHE A 487 18.36 9.16 4.46
CA PHE A 487 17.53 10.27 4.01
C PHE A 487 16.42 9.73 3.11
N SER A 488 15.16 9.93 3.49
CA SER A 488 14.03 9.33 2.79
C SER A 488 12.91 10.35 2.56
N VAL A 489 12.44 10.48 1.32
CA VAL A 489 11.24 11.24 0.98
C VAL A 489 10.05 10.29 0.89
N LEU A 490 8.99 10.55 1.68
CA LEU A 490 7.73 9.81 1.60
C LEU A 490 6.77 10.50 0.65
N HIS A 491 6.39 9.78 -0.41
CA HIS A 491 5.40 10.24 -1.37
C HIS A 491 3.99 9.78 -1.00
N THR A 492 2.98 10.49 -1.51
CA THR A 492 1.55 10.15 -1.34
C THR A 492 0.91 9.63 -2.62
N ALA A 493 1.56 9.84 -3.77
CA ALA A 493 1.04 9.55 -5.10
C ALA A 493 1.87 8.49 -5.84
N ALA A 494 1.21 7.46 -6.37
CA ALA A 494 1.84 6.35 -7.09
C ALA A 494 2.58 6.77 -8.36
N ALA A 495 2.11 7.82 -9.03
CA ALA A 495 2.74 8.33 -10.25
C ALA A 495 3.99 9.19 -9.99
N ARG A 496 4.21 9.68 -8.76
CA ARG A 496 5.16 10.76 -8.47
C ARG A 496 6.60 10.39 -8.82
N VAL A 497 7.10 9.27 -8.30
CA VAL A 497 8.51 8.88 -8.49
C VAL A 497 8.78 8.55 -9.96
N GLY A 498 7.88 7.81 -10.61
CA GLY A 498 8.00 7.49 -12.04
C GLY A 498 7.97 8.74 -12.92
N GLY A 499 7.13 9.71 -12.59
CA GLY A 499 7.10 11.03 -13.23
C GLY A 499 8.41 11.81 -13.05
N LEU A 500 8.97 11.82 -11.84
CA LEU A 500 10.27 12.46 -11.56
C LEU A 500 11.42 11.77 -12.31
N ASP A 501 11.44 10.44 -12.36
CA ASP A 501 12.46 9.64 -13.05
C ASP A 501 12.52 9.95 -14.55
N ILE A 502 11.37 10.15 -15.20
CA ILE A 502 11.32 10.56 -16.62
C ILE A 502 11.44 12.07 -16.81
N GLY A 503 11.58 12.85 -15.73
CA GLY A 503 11.63 14.31 -15.75
C GLY A 503 10.32 14.94 -16.24
N PHE A 504 9.16 14.44 -15.83
CA PHE A 504 7.84 15.04 -16.03
C PHE A 504 7.66 16.22 -15.06
N VAL A 505 8.53 17.22 -15.21
CA VAL A 505 8.55 18.47 -14.47
C VAL A 505 8.86 19.62 -15.43
N PRO A 506 8.54 20.87 -15.09
CA PRO A 506 8.73 21.99 -16.01
C PRO A 506 10.23 22.20 -16.27
N ALA A 507 10.56 22.51 -17.53
CA ALA A 507 11.95 22.87 -17.88
C ALA A 507 12.38 24.18 -17.22
N ASP A 508 11.47 25.17 -17.17
CA ASP A 508 11.63 26.37 -16.36
C ASP A 508 11.45 26.04 -14.88
N LYS A 509 12.52 26.14 -14.11
CA LYS A 509 12.53 25.81 -12.67
C LYS A 509 11.74 26.79 -11.81
N SER A 510 11.33 27.94 -12.35
CA SER A 510 10.42 28.85 -11.67
C SER A 510 8.94 28.47 -11.84
N ALA A 511 8.64 27.58 -12.81
CA ALA A 511 7.29 27.09 -13.03
C ALA A 511 6.97 25.85 -12.16
N ASN A 512 5.69 25.72 -11.83
CA ASN A 512 5.08 24.61 -11.11
C ASN A 512 3.68 24.30 -11.68
N ALA A 513 3.05 23.23 -11.19
CA ALA A 513 1.71 22.81 -11.59
C ALA A 513 0.68 23.96 -11.58
N ALA A 514 0.61 24.75 -10.50
CA ALA A 514 -0.33 25.87 -10.38
C ALA A 514 -0.08 26.96 -11.44
N SER A 515 1.19 27.32 -11.68
CA SER A 515 1.55 28.30 -12.71
C SER A 515 1.23 27.81 -14.13
N ILE A 516 1.35 26.50 -14.40
CA ILE A 516 0.98 25.90 -15.68
C ILE A 516 -0.54 25.99 -15.88
N VAL A 517 -1.33 25.68 -14.85
CA VAL A 517 -2.79 25.83 -14.88
C VAL A 517 -3.20 27.29 -15.16
N ALA A 518 -2.50 28.25 -14.55
CA ALA A 518 -2.80 29.67 -14.68
C ALA A 518 -2.32 30.31 -16.01
N SER A 519 -1.37 29.71 -16.71
CA SER A 519 -0.72 30.32 -17.88
C SER A 519 -0.99 29.63 -19.22
N SER A 520 -1.47 28.37 -19.20
CA SER A 520 -1.74 27.58 -20.40
C SER A 520 -3.02 28.04 -21.10
N GLU A 521 -3.00 28.16 -22.42
CA GLU A 521 -4.19 28.34 -23.25
C GLU A 521 -4.87 27.01 -23.59
N VAL A 522 -4.07 25.94 -23.69
CA VAL A 522 -4.58 24.57 -23.76
C VAL A 522 -3.91 23.72 -22.70
N LEU A 523 -4.74 23.07 -21.88
CA LEU A 523 -4.30 22.31 -20.71
C LEU A 523 -4.73 20.85 -20.84
N PHE A 524 -3.77 19.93 -20.79
CA PHE A 524 -4.02 18.50 -20.64
C PHE A 524 -4.01 18.12 -19.16
N LEU A 525 -5.05 17.43 -18.72
CA LEU A 525 -5.15 16.82 -17.40
C LEU A 525 -5.17 15.30 -17.60
N LEU A 526 -4.03 14.65 -17.38
CA LEU A 526 -3.90 13.20 -17.49
C LEU A 526 -4.28 12.58 -16.13
N GLY A 527 -5.57 12.33 -15.91
CA GLY A 527 -6.10 11.83 -14.64
C GLY A 527 -5.86 12.76 -13.46
N ALA A 528 -5.61 14.05 -13.72
CA ALA A 528 -5.29 15.05 -12.71
C ALA A 528 -6.58 15.62 -12.10
N ASP A 529 -6.86 15.23 -10.86
CA ASP A 529 -8.06 15.60 -10.10
C ASP A 529 -7.72 16.23 -8.74
N GLU A 530 -6.44 16.29 -8.34
CA GLU A 530 -6.02 16.86 -7.04
C GLU A 530 -5.46 18.29 -7.18
N ILE A 531 -5.26 18.77 -8.42
CA ILE A 531 -4.78 20.13 -8.70
C ILE A 531 -5.90 21.16 -8.54
N ASP A 532 -5.62 22.30 -7.89
CA ASP A 532 -6.56 23.41 -7.85
C ASP A 532 -6.71 24.06 -9.24
N LEU A 533 -7.92 24.00 -9.78
CA LEU A 533 -8.28 24.55 -11.09
C LEU A 533 -8.97 25.93 -11.00
N SER A 534 -9.03 26.54 -9.82
CA SER A 534 -9.66 27.85 -9.60
C SER A 534 -9.04 28.97 -10.46
N ALA A 535 -7.73 28.92 -10.66
CA ALA A 535 -6.96 29.89 -11.46
C ALA A 535 -6.82 29.49 -12.95
N LYS A 536 -7.54 28.47 -13.42
CA LYS A 536 -7.42 27.95 -14.79
C LYS A 536 -7.72 29.01 -15.85
N ALA A 537 -6.74 29.32 -16.70
CA ALA A 537 -6.87 30.27 -17.80
C ALA A 537 -7.12 29.62 -19.18
N ALA A 538 -7.04 28.29 -19.26
CA ALA A 538 -7.11 27.56 -20.52
C ALA A 538 -8.46 27.71 -21.23
N LYS A 539 -8.40 28.04 -22.53
CA LYS A 539 -9.54 28.10 -23.45
C LYS A 539 -10.06 26.71 -23.82
N LEU A 540 -9.16 25.72 -23.82
CA LEU A 540 -9.49 24.32 -23.98
C LEU A 540 -8.80 23.49 -22.89
N THR A 541 -9.56 22.74 -22.12
CA THR A 541 -9.04 21.75 -21.18
C THR A 541 -9.40 20.34 -21.66
N VAL A 542 -8.38 19.49 -21.80
CA VAL A 542 -8.53 18.09 -22.20
C VAL A 542 -8.27 17.21 -21.00
N TYR A 543 -9.28 16.48 -20.53
CA TYR A 543 -9.12 15.50 -19.47
C TYR A 543 -9.02 14.09 -20.07
N ILE A 544 -7.94 13.37 -19.75
CA ILE A 544 -7.70 11.98 -20.14
C ILE A 544 -7.69 11.18 -18.84
N GLY A 545 -8.76 10.46 -18.53
CA GLY A 545 -8.87 9.78 -17.25
C GLY A 545 -10.06 8.84 -17.16
N SER A 546 -10.15 8.10 -16.06
CA SER A 546 -11.08 6.98 -15.92
C SER A 546 -12.37 7.30 -15.17
N HIS A 547 -12.39 8.38 -14.38
CA HIS A 547 -13.51 8.77 -13.52
C HIS A 547 -13.91 10.23 -13.77
N GLY A 548 -15.19 10.53 -13.56
CA GLY A 548 -15.71 11.89 -13.60
C GLY A 548 -15.64 12.56 -12.23
N ASP A 549 -14.59 13.34 -11.97
CA ASP A 549 -14.43 14.13 -10.74
C ASP A 549 -13.96 15.57 -11.07
N ALA A 550 -13.16 16.23 -10.23
CA ALA A 550 -12.75 17.62 -10.37
C ALA A 550 -12.16 17.99 -11.75
N GLY A 551 -11.20 17.22 -12.23
CA GLY A 551 -10.53 17.45 -13.52
C GLY A 551 -11.48 17.26 -14.70
N ALA A 552 -12.31 16.20 -14.66
CA ALA A 552 -13.32 15.94 -15.68
C ALA A 552 -14.40 17.04 -15.70
N MET A 553 -14.84 17.52 -14.54
CA MET A 553 -15.84 18.60 -14.43
C MET A 553 -15.33 19.91 -15.04
N ALA A 554 -14.04 20.19 -14.92
CA ALA A 554 -13.40 21.38 -15.48
C ALA A 554 -13.04 21.27 -16.98
N ALA A 555 -13.18 20.09 -17.57
CA ALA A 555 -12.77 19.80 -18.95
C ALA A 555 -13.74 20.34 -20.01
N ASP A 556 -13.20 20.67 -21.17
CA ASP A 556 -13.95 20.97 -22.40
C ASP A 556 -14.01 19.74 -23.31
N VAL A 557 -13.01 18.88 -23.25
CA VAL A 557 -12.99 17.58 -23.93
C VAL A 557 -12.57 16.51 -22.92
N ILE A 558 -13.33 15.42 -22.87
CA ILE A 558 -12.99 14.24 -22.07
C ILE A 558 -12.67 13.09 -23.02
N LEU A 559 -11.52 12.46 -22.79
CA LEU A 559 -11.08 11.24 -23.45
C LEU A 559 -11.08 10.11 -22.40
N PRO A 560 -11.96 9.10 -22.52
CA PRO A 560 -12.13 8.07 -21.49
C PRO A 560 -10.92 7.12 -21.45
N GLY A 561 -10.21 7.14 -20.32
CA GLY A 561 -9.04 6.35 -20.02
C GLY A 561 -9.33 5.07 -19.23
N ALA A 562 -8.32 4.21 -19.13
CA ALA A 562 -8.38 2.95 -18.37
C ALA A 562 -7.98 3.18 -16.90
N ALA A 563 -8.70 2.55 -15.96
CA ALA A 563 -8.28 2.51 -14.56
C ALA A 563 -7.05 1.60 -14.37
N TYR A 564 -6.39 1.65 -13.21
CA TYR A 564 -5.16 0.88 -12.96
C TYR A 564 -5.34 -0.64 -13.10
N THR A 565 -6.53 -1.17 -12.81
CA THR A 565 -6.87 -2.59 -12.97
C THR A 565 -7.18 -3.00 -14.42
N GLU A 566 -7.26 -2.03 -15.34
CA GLU A 566 -7.73 -2.20 -16.72
C GLU A 566 -6.63 -1.95 -17.76
N LYS A 567 -5.39 -1.74 -17.30
CA LYS A 567 -4.22 -1.53 -18.15
C LYS A 567 -3.00 -2.26 -17.58
N SER A 568 -2.04 -2.58 -18.44
CA SER A 568 -0.69 -2.90 -17.99
C SER A 568 0.13 -1.62 -17.98
N GLY A 569 0.87 -1.38 -16.90
CA GLY A 569 1.60 -0.14 -16.73
C GLY A 569 2.72 -0.29 -15.70
N ILE A 570 3.70 0.60 -15.81
CA ILE A 570 4.79 0.74 -14.87
C ILE A 570 4.43 1.84 -13.88
N TRP A 571 4.59 1.55 -12.60
CA TRP A 571 4.62 2.52 -11.51
C TRP A 571 5.95 2.40 -10.78
N VAL A 572 6.39 3.49 -10.15
CA VAL A 572 7.60 3.47 -9.32
C VAL A 572 7.18 3.93 -7.94
N ASN A 573 7.41 3.09 -6.94
CA ASN A 573 7.01 3.39 -5.57
C ASN A 573 7.99 4.36 -4.90
N THR A 574 7.70 4.72 -3.65
CA THR A 574 8.45 5.71 -2.87
C THR A 574 9.93 5.37 -2.69
N GLU A 575 10.32 4.08 -2.67
CA GLU A 575 11.72 3.65 -2.56
C GLU A 575 12.45 3.57 -3.91
N GLY A 576 11.76 3.87 -5.01
CA GLY A 576 12.33 3.86 -6.35
C GLY A 576 12.26 2.52 -7.06
N ARG A 577 11.48 1.56 -6.54
CA ARG A 577 11.30 0.23 -7.13
C ARG A 577 10.38 0.30 -8.35
N VAL A 578 10.84 -0.23 -9.47
CA VAL A 578 10.08 -0.26 -10.73
C VAL A 578 9.11 -1.44 -10.71
N GLN A 579 7.81 -1.19 -10.60
CA GLN A 579 6.81 -2.25 -10.50
C GLN A 579 5.93 -2.33 -11.73
N MET A 580 5.64 -3.55 -12.17
CA MET A 580 4.80 -3.83 -13.33
C MET A 580 3.40 -4.25 -12.88
N GLY A 581 2.39 -3.45 -13.21
CA GLY A 581 0.99 -3.83 -13.06
C GLY A 581 0.48 -4.62 -14.27
N ASN A 582 -0.34 -5.63 -13.98
CA ASN A 582 -1.04 -6.43 -14.99
C ASN A 582 -2.51 -6.03 -15.07
N ARG A 583 -3.05 -6.13 -16.27
CA ARG A 583 -4.47 -5.86 -16.57
C ARG A 583 -5.34 -7.01 -16.09
N ALA A 584 -6.26 -6.74 -15.16
CA ALA A 584 -7.21 -7.70 -14.62
C ALA A 584 -8.56 -7.71 -15.36
N GLY A 585 -8.95 -6.60 -15.96
CA GLY A 585 -10.21 -6.43 -16.71
C GLY A 585 -10.04 -5.47 -17.89
N PHE A 586 -11.13 -5.22 -18.62
CA PHE A 586 -11.13 -4.25 -19.72
C PHE A 586 -11.90 -3.00 -19.31
N ALA A 587 -11.44 -1.84 -19.79
CA ALA A 587 -12.10 -0.57 -19.56
C ALA A 587 -13.54 -0.54 -20.15
N PRO A 588 -14.48 0.20 -19.53
CA PRO A 588 -15.87 0.18 -19.92
C PRO A 588 -16.12 0.94 -21.24
N GLY A 589 -17.08 0.46 -22.02
CA GLY A 589 -17.55 1.14 -23.24
C GLY A 589 -16.45 1.34 -24.28
N GLU A 590 -16.24 2.58 -24.67
CA GLU A 590 -15.25 3.04 -25.64
C GLU A 590 -13.93 3.51 -24.98
N ALA A 591 -13.77 3.37 -23.67
CA ALA A 591 -12.54 3.70 -22.98
C ALA A 591 -11.33 2.93 -23.55
N ARG A 592 -10.15 3.55 -23.52
CA ARG A 592 -8.90 2.98 -24.05
C ARG A 592 -7.76 3.18 -23.07
N GLU A 593 -6.70 2.40 -23.22
CA GLU A 593 -5.45 2.65 -22.48
C GLU A 593 -4.88 4.03 -22.86
N ASP A 594 -4.40 4.78 -21.87
CA ASP A 594 -4.12 6.21 -22.02
C ASP A 594 -3.01 6.49 -23.04
N TRP A 595 -1.98 5.64 -23.08
CA TRP A 595 -0.92 5.73 -24.10
C TRP A 595 -1.45 5.56 -25.52
N ALA A 596 -2.48 4.72 -25.72
CA ALA A 596 -3.08 4.49 -27.03
C ALA A 596 -3.93 5.70 -27.47
N ILE A 597 -4.61 6.36 -26.52
CA ILE A 597 -5.30 7.63 -26.75
C ILE A 597 -4.30 8.69 -27.23
N LEU A 598 -3.18 8.83 -26.52
CA LEU A 598 -2.13 9.80 -26.83
C LEU A 598 -1.48 9.51 -28.20
N ARG A 599 -1.23 8.23 -28.51
CA ARG A 599 -0.72 7.83 -29.81
C ARG A 599 -1.69 8.17 -30.93
N ALA A 600 -2.98 7.88 -30.78
CA ALA A 600 -3.99 8.22 -31.79
C ALA A 600 -4.12 9.74 -31.97
N LEU A 601 -4.17 10.50 -30.87
CA LEU A 601 -4.21 11.96 -30.89
C LEU A 601 -3.00 12.56 -31.60
N SER A 602 -1.80 12.02 -31.34
CA SER A 602 -0.56 12.51 -31.96
C SER A 602 -0.59 12.47 -33.49
N ASP A 603 -1.24 11.46 -34.07
CA ASP A 603 -1.43 11.32 -35.51
C ASP A 603 -2.35 12.42 -36.06
N VAL A 604 -3.47 12.66 -35.38
CA VAL A 604 -4.45 13.70 -35.75
C VAL A 604 -3.83 15.09 -35.72
N LEU A 605 -2.91 15.33 -34.78
CA LEU A 605 -2.14 16.57 -34.64
C LEU A 605 -0.95 16.68 -35.62
N GLY A 606 -0.69 15.65 -36.45
CA GLY A 606 0.44 15.65 -37.40
C GLY A 606 1.81 15.49 -36.74
N LYS A 607 1.84 15.00 -35.49
CA LYS A 607 3.03 14.78 -34.66
C LYS A 607 3.10 13.32 -34.20
N LYS A 608 2.89 12.41 -35.15
CA LYS A 608 2.78 10.98 -34.92
C LYS A 608 3.93 10.45 -34.05
N LEU A 609 3.60 9.96 -32.86
CA LEU A 609 4.57 9.34 -31.96
C LEU A 609 5.10 8.02 -32.54
N PRO A 610 6.39 7.69 -32.34
CA PRO A 610 7.05 6.59 -33.06
C PRO A 610 6.78 5.20 -32.45
N PHE A 611 5.59 4.92 -31.95
CA PHE A 611 5.21 3.61 -31.39
C PHE A 611 3.77 3.25 -31.72
N ASP A 612 3.50 1.97 -32.01
CA ASP A 612 2.15 1.46 -32.32
C ASP A 612 1.71 0.34 -31.36
N SER A 613 2.55 0.01 -30.37
CA SER A 613 2.26 -0.96 -29.32
C SER A 613 2.89 -0.55 -27.99
N LEU A 614 2.35 -1.06 -26.89
CA LEU A 614 2.91 -0.87 -25.55
C LEU A 614 4.36 -1.39 -25.45
N SER A 615 4.69 -2.49 -26.15
CA SER A 615 6.06 -3.02 -26.17
C SER A 615 7.07 -2.07 -26.83
N VAL A 616 6.69 -1.43 -27.93
CA VAL A 616 7.57 -0.44 -28.61
C VAL A 616 7.69 0.83 -27.77
N LEU A 617 6.60 1.26 -27.12
CA LEU A 617 6.62 2.37 -26.17
C LEU A 617 7.58 2.09 -25.00
N ARG A 618 7.49 0.91 -24.40
CA ARG A 618 8.42 0.49 -23.33
C ARG A 618 9.86 0.41 -23.82
N ALA A 619 10.11 -0.12 -25.02
CA ALA A 619 11.46 -0.14 -25.58
C ALA A 619 12.05 1.27 -25.68
N GLN A 620 11.25 2.27 -26.08
CA GLN A 620 11.69 3.67 -26.11
C GLN A 620 11.91 4.25 -24.72
N LEU A 621 11.01 3.94 -23.78
CA LEU A 621 11.18 4.32 -22.37
C LEU A 621 12.50 3.78 -21.81
N TYR A 622 12.80 2.50 -22.04
CA TYR A 622 14.02 1.85 -21.55
C TYR A 622 15.28 2.39 -22.22
N ILE A 623 15.22 2.76 -23.51
CA ILE A 623 16.34 3.42 -24.18
C ILE A 623 16.61 4.80 -23.55
N ALA A 624 15.56 5.57 -23.26
CA ALA A 624 15.70 6.90 -22.65
C ALA A 624 16.08 6.83 -21.17
N HIS A 625 15.60 5.82 -20.46
CA HIS A 625 15.71 5.65 -19.01
C HIS A 625 15.94 4.15 -18.67
N PRO A 626 17.20 3.68 -18.71
CA PRO A 626 17.52 2.24 -18.64
C PRO A 626 17.03 1.50 -17.41
N HIS A 627 16.94 2.14 -16.24
CA HIS A 627 16.54 1.48 -15.00
C HIS A 627 15.10 0.96 -15.01
N PHE A 628 14.24 1.45 -15.91
CA PHE A 628 12.88 0.92 -16.06
C PHE A 628 12.83 -0.49 -16.69
N ALA A 629 13.94 -0.97 -17.26
CA ALA A 629 14.03 -2.32 -17.79
C ALA A 629 14.13 -3.39 -16.67
N ASP A 630 14.62 -2.99 -15.50
CA ASP A 630 14.85 -3.88 -14.36
C ASP A 630 13.58 -3.93 -13.48
N ALA A 631 12.66 -4.84 -13.84
CA ALA A 631 11.41 -5.00 -13.12
C ALA A 631 11.63 -5.52 -11.69
N ASP A 632 10.90 -4.94 -10.75
CA ASP A 632 10.94 -5.17 -9.30
C ASP A 632 12.29 -4.84 -8.65
N GLU A 633 13.16 -4.08 -9.32
CA GLU A 633 14.47 -3.65 -8.80
C GLU A 633 14.49 -2.17 -8.39
N ILE A 634 15.43 -1.82 -7.50
CA ILE A 634 15.72 -0.43 -7.11
C ILE A 634 17.07 -0.03 -7.68
N ALA A 635 17.09 0.93 -8.61
CA ALA A 635 18.33 1.55 -9.02
C ALA A 635 18.89 2.42 -7.89
N VAL A 636 20.02 2.00 -7.32
CA VAL A 636 20.68 2.64 -6.18
C VAL A 636 20.98 4.11 -6.48
N ALA A 637 20.51 5.00 -5.61
CA ALA A 637 20.76 6.43 -5.73
C ALA A 637 22.11 6.83 -5.14
N ASN A 638 22.74 7.86 -5.71
CA ASN A 638 24.05 8.31 -5.29
C ASN A 638 23.96 9.20 -4.03
N GLY A 639 24.61 8.80 -2.94
CA GLY A 639 24.65 9.60 -1.70
C GLY A 639 25.24 11.00 -1.88
N ALA A 640 26.15 11.20 -2.85
CA ALA A 640 26.75 12.51 -3.13
C ALA A 640 25.71 13.55 -3.61
N ASP A 641 24.59 13.11 -4.20
CA ASP A 641 23.48 13.98 -4.59
C ASP A 641 22.89 14.69 -3.35
N LEU A 642 22.89 14.03 -2.19
CA LEU A 642 22.40 14.59 -0.93
C LEU A 642 23.37 15.61 -0.32
N GLU A 643 24.67 15.44 -0.52
CA GLU A 643 25.67 16.45 -0.13
C GLU A 643 25.49 17.73 -0.95
N ALA A 644 25.24 17.59 -2.26
CA ALA A 644 24.94 18.71 -3.15
C ALA A 644 23.63 19.41 -2.78
N LEU A 645 22.60 18.63 -2.42
CA LEU A 645 21.33 19.16 -1.90
C LEU A 645 21.51 19.91 -0.57
N ALA A 646 22.30 19.35 0.36
CA ALA A 646 22.59 19.98 1.65
C ALA A 646 23.28 21.35 1.49
N ALA A 647 24.13 21.51 0.46
CA ALA A 647 24.77 22.78 0.13
C ALA A 647 23.79 23.85 -0.38
N LYS A 648 22.58 23.46 -0.82
CA LYS A 648 21.51 24.35 -1.28
C LYS A 648 20.49 24.70 -0.19
N ALA A 649 20.77 24.41 1.09
CA ALA A 649 19.90 24.80 2.19
C ALA A 649 19.64 26.32 2.17
N GLY A 650 18.37 26.70 2.08
CA GLY A 650 17.92 28.10 1.99
C GLY A 650 17.38 28.65 3.30
N THR A 651 16.84 29.87 3.24
CA THR A 651 16.14 30.49 4.37
C THR A 651 14.77 29.84 4.57
N LEU A 652 14.47 29.42 5.81
CA LEU A 652 13.18 28.86 6.17
C LEU A 652 12.20 29.95 6.61
N SER A 653 10.96 29.89 6.11
CA SER A 653 9.88 30.75 6.60
C SER A 653 9.34 30.19 7.91
N LYS A 654 8.78 31.02 8.80
CA LYS A 654 8.17 30.54 10.05
C LYS A 654 6.77 30.01 9.79
N ALA A 655 6.60 28.69 9.75
CA ALA A 655 5.29 28.07 9.72
C ALA A 655 5.35 26.57 10.06
N GLY A 656 4.19 26.02 10.42
CA GLY A 656 4.01 24.61 10.70
C GLY A 656 3.97 23.73 9.45
N PHE A 657 4.30 22.46 9.61
CA PHE A 657 4.04 21.42 8.62
C PHE A 657 2.71 20.73 8.94
N ALA A 658 1.96 20.38 7.89
CA ALA A 658 0.72 19.63 8.02
C ALA A 658 0.65 18.57 6.92
N SER A 659 0.10 17.40 7.23
CA SER A 659 -0.04 16.34 6.21
C SER A 659 -0.96 16.82 5.08
N PRO A 660 -0.64 16.53 3.80
CA PRO A 660 -1.54 16.82 2.68
C PRO A 660 -2.76 15.89 2.68
N VAL A 661 -2.69 14.72 3.31
CA VAL A 661 -3.79 13.77 3.39
C VAL A 661 -4.73 14.18 4.52
N LYS A 662 -5.81 14.88 4.17
CA LYS A 662 -6.85 15.33 5.14
C LYS A 662 -7.89 14.27 5.44
N ASP A 663 -8.18 13.41 4.47
CA ASP A 663 -9.10 12.28 4.60
C ASP A 663 -8.49 11.06 3.93
N PHE A 664 -8.04 10.10 4.74
CA PHE A 664 -7.41 8.87 4.27
C PHE A 664 -8.28 8.08 3.29
N TYR A 665 -9.61 8.14 3.44
CA TYR A 665 -10.53 7.35 2.63
C TYR A 665 -10.89 8.05 1.30
N LEU A 666 -10.62 9.35 1.13
CA LEU A 666 -11.08 10.15 -0.01
C LEU A 666 -9.95 10.87 -0.77
N THR A 667 -8.82 10.18 -0.96
CA THR A 667 -7.57 10.79 -1.48
C THR A 667 -7.45 10.87 -3.00
N ASN A 668 -8.29 10.17 -3.76
CA ASN A 668 -8.21 10.14 -5.22
C ASN A 668 -9.60 9.86 -5.83
N PRO A 669 -9.78 10.03 -7.16
CA PRO A 669 -11.09 9.91 -7.81
C PRO A 669 -11.76 8.54 -7.64
N ILE A 670 -10.97 7.45 -7.59
CA ILE A 670 -11.51 6.10 -7.41
C ILE A 670 -12.07 5.95 -6.00
N ALA A 671 -11.32 6.42 -5.01
CA ALA A 671 -11.74 6.39 -3.62
C ALA A 671 -12.93 7.32 -3.35
N ARG A 672 -12.99 8.49 -4.00
CA ARG A 672 -14.14 9.41 -3.92
C ARG A 672 -15.40 8.90 -4.62
N ALA A 673 -15.26 8.05 -5.64
CA ALA A 673 -16.38 7.38 -6.29
C ALA A 673 -16.90 6.15 -5.50
N SER A 674 -16.17 5.70 -4.47
CA SER A 674 -16.55 4.56 -3.62
C SER A 674 -17.55 4.97 -2.53
N ALA A 675 -18.68 4.25 -2.48
CA ALA A 675 -19.67 4.43 -1.42
C ALA A 675 -19.14 3.89 -0.09
N VAL A 676 -18.36 2.80 -0.13
CA VAL A 676 -17.74 2.21 1.06
C VAL A 676 -16.75 3.19 1.69
N MET A 677 -15.91 3.84 0.89
CA MET A 677 -14.97 4.85 1.37
C MET A 677 -15.68 6.10 1.92
N ALA A 678 -16.79 6.52 1.29
CA ALA A 678 -17.61 7.61 1.81
C ALA A 678 -18.20 7.29 3.20
N GLU A 679 -18.69 6.06 3.42
CA GLU A 679 -19.15 5.61 4.74
C GLU A 679 -18.01 5.59 5.77
N CYS A 680 -16.83 5.08 5.40
CA CYS A 680 -15.65 5.05 6.27
C CYS A 680 -15.20 6.47 6.66
N SER A 681 -15.16 7.40 5.71
CA SER A 681 -14.86 8.81 5.94
C SER A 681 -15.86 9.47 6.90
N ALA A 682 -17.16 9.22 6.72
CA ALA A 682 -18.21 9.76 7.59
C ALA A 682 -18.07 9.24 9.03
N LEU A 683 -17.81 7.94 9.20
CA LEU A 683 -17.58 7.32 10.51
C LEU A 683 -16.31 7.86 11.18
N ALA A 684 -15.19 7.97 10.43
CA ALA A 684 -13.96 8.54 10.96
C ALA A 684 -14.19 9.96 11.48
N ARG A 685 -14.85 10.83 10.71
CA ARG A 685 -15.18 12.21 11.10
C ARG A 685 -16.09 12.29 12.34
N ASN A 686 -17.05 11.37 12.49
CA ASN A 686 -17.96 11.36 13.63
C ASN A 686 -17.31 10.81 14.91
N ASN A 687 -16.41 9.82 14.80
CA ASN A 687 -15.63 9.33 15.94
C ASN A 687 -14.69 10.41 16.48
N PHE A 688 -14.15 11.30 15.64
CA PHE A 688 -13.37 12.46 16.11
C PHE A 688 -14.21 13.46 16.93
N LYS A 689 -15.52 13.59 16.66
CA LYS A 689 -16.39 14.46 17.48
C LYS A 689 -16.69 13.85 18.85
N ALA A 690 -16.92 12.54 18.93
CA ALA A 690 -17.18 11.84 20.19
C ALA A 690 -15.95 11.75 21.11
N ALA A 691 -14.74 11.87 20.57
CA ALA A 691 -13.49 11.91 21.36
C ALA A 691 -13.07 13.32 21.80
N ALA A 692 -13.74 14.36 21.30
CA ALA A 692 -13.48 15.77 21.63
C ALA A 692 -14.52 16.36 22.62
N GLU A 693 -15.52 15.57 23.01
CA GLU A 693 -16.44 15.80 24.15
C GLU A 693 -15.97 14.98 25.35
#